data_AF-A0A8B6FIS0-F1
#
_entry.id   AF-A0A8B6FIS0-F1
#
_cell.length_a   1.000
_cell.length_b   1.000
_cell.length_c   1.000
_cell.angle_alpha   90.00
_cell.angle_beta   90.00
_cell.angle_gamma   90.00
#
_symmetry.space_group_name_H-M   'P 1'
#
loop_
_entity.id
_entity.type
_entity.pdbx_description
1 polymer ?
#
loop_
_entity_poly.entity_id
_entity_poly.type
_entity_poly.pdbx_seq_one_letter_code
_entity_poly.pdbx_strand_id
1 'polypeptide(L)'
;MNIAPSDLVDFGGQKSFDMTHQLFIQHRGTFILMFDGRKGLYTVLTEYPQGDVTAASILEHWINSVLTYCNKTEDKMPRILFAATHSDSFSEDEKRILALKFNEELREMFSSHKLHEHIMYDNVFFMNATDAADQDIERMKDTLVDIAFQQSTWGQQMPIVWVPLDLQISDMRADGVKLITKERLLEINKSNNEFALNERRVDDFLLVQHSIGKLLYFDEPALRDFIVIQPTAMVNILRAFITDIMFWPEKGPVRNILEHLSSTGVLKKTDLFTLWSQPAFKEILTDVKTKEYVVQVLLHLDILIEPKRYTEKDTAADLFLVPCIVKEKIPQKMHRNVTDDRTICIAYHLKETVVPSALSFKLIGAAISIWPLKVEDSRFCLFFQAAIMDADKRNELQIHVEGQRIIAYLNNDVSKQLISPDLATTTQECLTLALGRILQFYRRCFGKQSHHLMSDLFDIEVGEICNGKTCLIPLSEAKKKAQWRCENGKIHETKCPLNWVFEKNKKHCDSNCKGLETETLVLRPDDQHFVQLARTIGIGDFYNFFIELGMEKADYDNLNFRYFSNPMDFMLMGLFEWRDKTESDQMTATFRKLQTALKAIERQHYMCQVHREDHTLVEKAHSRLQDVPSDDVINSLTEKKLIGDCIVHLGVELGLSIGNIKETMHNFPRDLNGQIHDLLTKWKNCDETKMVKPTIYRLMVALKRVKAAQGLNFVKKTYDVE
;
A
#
# COMPACT_ATOMS: atom_id res chain seq x y z
N MET A 1 12.27 21.94 -45.25
CA MET A 1 11.13 22.08 -44.34
C MET A 1 11.33 21.06 -43.25
N ASN A 2 11.50 21.52 -42.02
CA ASN A 2 11.69 20.64 -40.87
C ASN A 2 10.30 20.19 -40.39
N ILE A 3 10.00 18.90 -40.47
CA ILE A 3 8.70 18.36 -40.07
C ILE A 3 8.91 17.53 -38.80
N ALA A 4 8.23 17.91 -37.72
CA ALA A 4 8.22 17.18 -36.46
C ALA A 4 6.83 16.55 -36.25
N PRO A 5 6.67 15.21 -36.41
CA PRO A 5 5.42 14.55 -36.13
C PRO A 5 5.10 14.67 -34.63
N SER A 6 3.88 15.07 -34.30
CA SER A 6 3.44 15.34 -32.93
C SER A 6 2.07 14.75 -32.68
N ASP A 7 1.89 14.11 -31.53
CA ASP A 7 0.58 13.65 -31.03
C ASP A 7 0.09 14.64 -29.95
N LEU A 8 -1.12 15.17 -30.11
CA LEU A 8 -1.72 16.08 -29.15
C LEU A 8 -2.69 15.32 -28.23
N VAL A 9 -2.45 15.40 -26.92
CA VAL A 9 -3.29 14.79 -25.89
C VAL A 9 -3.85 15.87 -24.99
N ASP A 10 -5.17 15.95 -24.88
CA ASP A 10 -5.88 16.85 -23.99
C ASP A 10 -6.22 16.14 -22.67
N PHE A 11 -5.71 16.68 -21.56
CA PHE A 11 -5.99 16.20 -20.21
C PHE A 11 -7.06 17.08 -19.57
N GLY A 12 -8.21 16.48 -19.27
CA GLY A 12 -9.28 17.18 -18.57
C GLY A 12 -8.80 17.71 -17.21
N GLY A 13 -9.07 18.99 -16.93
CA GLY A 13 -8.74 19.73 -15.70
C GLY A 13 -9.28 19.16 -14.36
N GLN A 14 -9.92 18.00 -14.36
CA GLN A 14 -10.71 17.49 -13.25
C GLN A 14 -9.88 16.53 -12.40
N LYS A 15 -9.86 16.74 -11.08
CA LYS A 15 -9.10 15.93 -10.11
C LYS A 15 -9.40 14.42 -10.19
N SER A 16 -10.58 14.03 -10.67
CA SER A 16 -10.92 12.60 -10.86
C SER A 16 -10.00 11.92 -11.88
N PHE A 17 -9.52 12.65 -12.90
CA PHE A 17 -8.58 12.11 -13.90
C PHE A 17 -7.13 12.05 -13.42
N ASP A 18 -6.78 12.57 -12.24
CA ASP A 18 -5.40 12.56 -11.77
C ASP A 18 -4.82 11.13 -11.65
N MET A 19 -5.66 10.14 -11.37
CA MET A 19 -5.28 8.72 -11.35
C MET A 19 -5.02 8.13 -12.74
N THR A 20 -5.52 8.74 -13.82
CA THR A 20 -5.32 8.27 -15.19
C THR A 20 -4.07 8.88 -15.83
N HIS A 21 -3.58 10.00 -15.30
CA HIS A 21 -2.39 10.69 -15.79
C HIS A 21 -1.14 9.79 -15.86
N GLN A 22 -1.02 8.82 -14.95
CA GLN A 22 0.07 7.84 -14.93
C GLN A 22 0.20 7.00 -16.22
N LEU A 23 -0.85 6.93 -17.04
CA LEU A 23 -0.84 6.19 -18.30
C LEU A 23 -0.27 6.99 -19.48
N PHE A 24 -0.27 8.32 -19.40
CA PHE A 24 -0.09 9.18 -20.57
C PHE A 24 0.90 10.32 -20.36
N ILE A 25 1.13 10.74 -19.11
CA ILE A 25 2.19 11.70 -18.81
C ILE A 25 3.51 10.95 -18.96
N GLN A 26 4.31 11.36 -19.95
CA GLN A 26 5.60 10.76 -20.31
C GLN A 26 6.72 11.80 -20.34
N HIS A 27 7.95 11.39 -19.99
CA HIS A 27 9.12 12.28 -19.84
C HIS A 27 9.60 12.90 -21.15
N ARG A 28 9.15 12.35 -22.29
CA ARG A 28 9.43 12.85 -23.64
C ARG A 28 8.36 13.83 -24.15
N GLY A 29 7.37 14.16 -23.32
CA GLY A 29 6.31 15.09 -23.67
C GLY A 29 6.72 16.56 -23.51
N THR A 30 6.01 17.44 -24.23
CA THR A 30 5.97 18.87 -23.97
C THR A 30 4.57 19.21 -23.46
N PHE A 31 4.48 19.97 -22.38
CA PHE A 31 3.20 20.29 -21.72
C PHE A 31 2.88 21.76 -21.91
N ILE A 32 1.62 22.05 -22.26
CA ILE A 32 1.10 23.40 -22.42
C ILE A 32 0.04 23.61 -21.36
N LEU A 33 0.29 24.49 -20.40
CA LEU A 33 -0.66 24.82 -19.36
C LEU A 33 -1.45 26.07 -19.74
N MET A 34 -2.75 25.88 -19.95
CA MET A 34 -3.65 26.93 -20.42
C MET A 34 -4.44 27.56 -19.28
N PHE A 35 -4.62 28.89 -19.31
CA PHE A 35 -5.45 29.62 -18.35
C PHE A 35 -6.25 30.75 -19.02
N ASP A 36 -7.30 31.24 -18.34
CA ASP A 36 -8.11 32.37 -18.82
C ASP A 36 -7.38 33.69 -18.56
N GLY A 37 -6.92 34.34 -19.63
CA GLY A 37 -6.17 35.60 -19.56
C GLY A 37 -7.01 36.76 -19.01
N ARG A 38 -8.35 36.67 -19.03
CA ARG A 38 -9.22 37.72 -18.50
C ARG A 38 -9.26 37.76 -16.98
N LYS A 39 -9.05 36.62 -16.34
CA LYS A 39 -9.26 36.46 -14.90
C LYS A 39 -7.99 36.75 -14.09
N GLY A 40 -6.79 36.80 -14.67
CA GLY A 40 -5.54 36.98 -13.93
C GLY A 40 -5.18 35.79 -13.03
N LEU A 41 -3.91 35.64 -12.65
CA LEU A 41 -3.44 34.41 -12.00
C LEU A 41 -3.98 34.19 -10.58
N TYR A 42 -4.12 35.28 -9.81
CA TYR A 42 -4.48 35.22 -8.39
C TYR A 42 -5.96 35.46 -8.08
N THR A 43 -6.80 35.60 -9.12
CA THR A 43 -8.23 35.80 -8.92
C THR A 43 -8.90 34.48 -8.55
N VAL A 44 -9.75 34.53 -7.52
CA VAL A 44 -10.55 33.38 -7.09
C VAL A 44 -11.57 33.03 -8.16
N LEU A 45 -11.53 31.77 -8.59
CA LEU A 45 -12.39 31.22 -9.63
C LEU A 45 -13.70 30.73 -9.01
N THR A 46 -14.80 31.42 -9.34
CA THR A 46 -16.15 31.11 -8.82
C THR A 46 -16.72 29.78 -9.31
N GLU A 47 -16.13 29.20 -10.36
CA GLU A 47 -16.51 27.92 -10.96
C GLU A 47 -16.12 26.72 -10.08
N TYR A 48 -15.27 26.92 -9.07
CA TYR A 48 -14.83 25.86 -8.16
C TYR A 48 -15.57 25.94 -6.81
N PRO A 49 -16.45 24.97 -6.49
CA PRO A 49 -17.28 25.01 -5.27
C PRO A 49 -16.50 24.83 -3.95
N GLN A 50 -15.18 24.57 -4.03
CA GLN A 50 -14.32 24.30 -2.87
C GLN A 50 -13.73 25.57 -2.21
N GLY A 51 -13.95 26.76 -2.78
CA GLY A 51 -13.50 28.06 -2.23
C GLY A 51 -11.99 28.27 -2.38
N ASP A 52 -11.58 29.52 -2.64
CA ASP A 52 -10.19 30.01 -2.75
C ASP A 52 -9.30 29.36 -3.83
N VAL A 53 -9.87 28.77 -4.88
CA VAL A 53 -9.10 28.24 -6.01
C VAL A 53 -8.76 29.36 -6.99
N THR A 54 -7.48 29.53 -7.33
CA THR A 54 -6.98 30.51 -8.32
C THR A 54 -6.32 29.80 -9.50
N ALA A 55 -6.15 30.50 -10.63
CA ALA A 55 -5.40 29.94 -11.76
C ALA A 55 -3.95 29.59 -11.36
N ALA A 56 -3.30 30.40 -10.52
CA ALA A 56 -1.99 30.11 -9.93
C ALA A 56 -1.97 28.75 -9.20
N SER A 57 -2.95 28.50 -8.31
CA SER A 57 -3.04 27.23 -7.56
C SER A 57 -3.26 26.01 -8.47
N ILE A 58 -3.98 26.20 -9.59
CA ILE A 58 -4.22 25.13 -10.58
C ILE A 58 -2.95 24.87 -11.39
N LEU A 59 -2.27 25.92 -11.86
CA LEU A 59 -1.01 25.80 -12.59
C LEU A 59 0.05 25.11 -11.73
N GLU A 60 0.14 25.51 -10.45
CA GLU A 60 1.01 24.83 -9.49
C GLU A 60 0.66 23.34 -9.37
N HIS A 61 -0.61 22.99 -9.18
CA HIS A 61 -1.04 21.57 -9.14
C HIS A 61 -0.61 20.79 -10.39
N TRP A 62 -0.78 21.37 -11.59
CA TRP A 62 -0.43 20.71 -12.84
C TRP A 62 1.07 20.56 -13.05
N ILE A 63 1.86 21.60 -12.80
CA ILE A 63 3.32 21.53 -12.88
C ILE A 63 3.84 20.41 -11.99
N ASN A 64 3.35 20.38 -10.76
CA ASN A 64 3.77 19.35 -9.82
C ASN A 64 3.31 17.95 -10.22
N SER A 65 2.11 17.82 -10.79
CA SER A 65 1.64 16.55 -11.33
C SER A 65 2.53 16.07 -12.49
N VAL A 66 2.80 16.93 -13.48
CA VAL A 66 3.68 16.60 -14.61
C VAL A 66 5.08 16.21 -14.14
N LEU A 67 5.66 17.02 -13.26
CA LEU A 67 7.01 16.79 -12.76
C LEU A 67 7.08 15.58 -11.83
N THR A 68 6.00 15.21 -11.13
CA THR A 68 5.93 13.95 -10.39
C THR A 68 6.09 12.77 -11.34
N TYR A 69 5.39 12.76 -12.47
CA TYR A 69 5.39 11.58 -13.32
C TYR A 69 6.66 11.47 -14.16
N CYS A 70 7.31 12.58 -14.52
CA CYS A 70 8.07 12.59 -15.78
C CYS A 70 9.30 13.48 -15.85
N ASN A 71 9.90 13.92 -14.75
CA ASN A 71 11.12 14.71 -14.85
C ASN A 71 12.35 13.88 -15.26
N LYS A 72 13.14 14.43 -16.16
CA LYS A 72 14.46 13.97 -16.54
C LYS A 72 15.38 15.18 -16.58
N THR A 73 15.93 15.49 -15.40
CA THR A 73 16.74 16.70 -15.14
C THR A 73 17.96 16.79 -16.04
N GLU A 74 18.59 15.67 -16.40
CA GLU A 74 19.75 15.63 -17.33
C GLU A 74 19.47 16.28 -18.69
N ASP A 75 18.24 16.11 -19.20
CA ASP A 75 17.82 16.63 -20.49
C ASP A 75 16.96 17.92 -20.36
N LYS A 76 16.71 18.39 -19.14
CA LYS A 76 15.73 19.46 -18.82
C LYS A 76 14.34 19.20 -19.41
N MET A 77 13.96 17.92 -19.52
CA MET A 77 12.66 17.47 -20.04
C MET A 77 11.78 16.93 -18.90
N PRO A 78 10.47 17.14 -18.91
CA PRO A 78 9.70 17.72 -20.00
C PRO A 78 9.81 19.25 -19.99
N ARG A 79 9.46 19.89 -21.11
CA ARG A 79 9.27 21.34 -21.16
C ARG A 79 7.82 21.69 -20.82
N ILE A 80 7.64 22.69 -19.97
CA ILE A 80 6.33 23.21 -19.57
C ILE A 80 6.21 24.65 -20.07
N LEU A 81 5.23 24.88 -20.93
CA LEU A 81 4.87 26.15 -21.54
C LEU A 81 3.58 26.70 -20.93
N PHE A 82 3.38 28.01 -21.01
CA PHE A 82 2.16 28.67 -20.54
C PHE A 82 1.43 29.39 -21.66
N ALA A 83 0.11 29.26 -21.65
CA ALA A 83 -0.78 29.85 -22.63
C ALA A 83 -1.95 30.57 -21.95
N ALA A 84 -2.04 31.88 -22.12
CA ALA A 84 -3.22 32.65 -21.77
C ALA A 84 -4.20 32.65 -22.95
N THR A 85 -5.48 32.43 -22.67
CA THR A 85 -6.57 32.42 -23.66
C THR A 85 -7.40 33.71 -23.58
N HIS A 86 -8.27 33.92 -24.57
CA HIS A 86 -9.17 35.07 -24.69
C HIS A 86 -8.45 36.40 -24.96
N SER A 87 -7.40 36.36 -25.78
CA SER A 87 -6.67 37.59 -26.14
C SER A 87 -7.54 38.58 -26.91
N ASP A 88 -8.55 38.10 -27.64
CA ASP A 88 -9.56 38.90 -28.36
C ASP A 88 -10.35 39.87 -27.47
N SER A 89 -10.34 39.64 -26.15
CA SER A 89 -10.94 40.55 -25.17
C SER A 89 -10.10 41.81 -24.89
N PHE A 90 -8.93 41.94 -25.52
CA PHE A 90 -7.95 42.98 -25.24
C PHE A 90 -7.40 43.62 -26.53
N SER A 91 -7.02 44.88 -26.44
CA SER A 91 -6.23 45.55 -27.49
C SER A 91 -4.79 45.02 -27.53
N GLU A 92 -4.08 45.22 -28.64
CA GLU A 92 -2.68 44.76 -28.78
C GLU A 92 -1.73 45.32 -27.70
N ASP A 93 -1.92 46.57 -27.29
CA ASP A 93 -1.12 47.17 -26.22
C ASP A 93 -1.40 46.51 -24.86
N GLU A 94 -2.67 46.23 -24.55
CA GLU A 94 -3.08 45.53 -23.33
C GLU A 94 -2.57 44.10 -23.31
N LYS A 95 -2.65 43.38 -24.45
CA LYS A 95 -2.11 42.02 -24.59
C LYS A 95 -0.63 41.99 -24.24
N ARG A 96 0.15 42.93 -24.78
CA ARG A 96 1.60 43.01 -24.53
C ARG A 96 1.91 43.28 -23.06
N ILE A 97 1.17 44.19 -22.42
CA ILE A 97 1.34 44.51 -20.99
C ILE A 97 0.98 43.30 -20.12
N LEU A 98 -0.15 42.64 -20.40
CA LEU A 98 -0.62 41.47 -19.65
C LEU A 98 0.32 40.28 -19.81
N ALA A 99 0.82 40.01 -21.02
CA ALA A 99 1.78 38.93 -21.25
C ALA A 99 3.07 39.13 -20.45
N LEU A 100 3.61 40.36 -20.41
CA LEU A 100 4.76 40.69 -19.56
C LEU A 100 4.47 40.50 -18.08
N LYS A 101 3.30 40.97 -17.62
CA LYS A 101 2.86 40.79 -16.24
C LYS A 101 2.75 39.31 -15.87
N PHE A 102 2.12 38.48 -16.70
CA PHE A 102 2.03 37.04 -16.45
C PHE A 102 3.39 36.37 -16.42
N ASN A 103 4.32 36.75 -17.29
CA ASN A 103 5.69 36.23 -17.25
C ASN A 103 6.38 36.53 -15.90
N GLU A 104 6.23 37.75 -15.39
CA GLU A 104 6.80 38.17 -14.10
C GLU A 104 6.17 37.39 -12.95
N GLU A 105 4.83 37.30 -12.90
CA GLU A 105 4.09 36.57 -11.86
C GLU A 105 4.44 35.07 -11.86
N LEU A 106 4.52 34.43 -13.04
CA LEU A 106 4.90 33.01 -13.16
C LEU A 106 6.36 32.78 -12.74
N ARG A 107 7.27 33.70 -13.10
CA ARG A 107 8.67 33.63 -12.71
C ARG A 107 8.82 33.79 -11.21
N GLU A 108 8.13 34.76 -10.60
CA GLU A 108 8.13 34.93 -9.15
C GLU A 108 7.62 33.65 -8.45
N MET A 109 6.48 33.12 -8.91
CA MET A 109 5.83 31.95 -8.33
C MET A 109 6.71 30.69 -8.36
N PHE A 110 7.44 30.45 -9.45
CA PHE A 110 8.18 29.18 -9.62
C PHE A 110 9.71 29.32 -9.62
N SER A 111 10.28 30.50 -9.45
CA SER A 111 11.75 30.69 -9.42
C SER A 111 12.44 29.88 -8.32
N SER A 112 11.79 29.74 -7.15
CA SER A 112 12.27 28.91 -6.05
C SER A 112 11.93 27.43 -6.19
N HIS A 113 11.20 27.04 -7.25
CA HIS A 113 10.82 25.65 -7.46
C HIS A 113 12.07 24.81 -7.76
N LYS A 114 12.21 23.67 -7.08
CA LYS A 114 13.38 22.78 -7.19
C LYS A 114 13.67 22.35 -8.63
N LEU A 115 12.62 22.27 -9.44
CA LEU A 115 12.63 21.81 -10.83
C LEU A 115 12.25 22.93 -11.82
N HIS A 116 12.55 24.19 -11.48
CA HIS A 116 12.25 25.35 -12.34
C HIS A 116 12.91 25.28 -13.73
N GLU A 117 13.98 24.49 -13.90
CA GLU A 117 14.66 24.31 -15.20
C GLU A 117 13.80 23.65 -16.29
N HIS A 118 12.70 23.00 -15.90
CA HIS A 118 11.71 22.42 -16.79
C HIS A 118 10.67 23.44 -17.27
N ILE A 119 10.58 24.59 -16.61
CA ILE A 119 9.54 25.59 -16.81
C ILE A 119 10.06 26.69 -17.74
N MET A 120 9.32 26.97 -18.82
CA MET A 120 9.66 28.01 -19.78
C MET A 120 8.83 29.26 -19.49
N TYR A 121 9.44 30.19 -18.76
CA TYR A 121 8.86 31.49 -18.40
C TYR A 121 8.85 32.50 -19.54
N ASP A 122 9.68 32.27 -20.55
CA ASP A 122 9.93 33.24 -21.59
C ASP A 122 8.78 33.18 -22.61
N ASN A 123 7.97 34.24 -22.60
CA ASN A 123 6.87 34.50 -23.53
C ASN A 123 5.64 33.59 -23.37
N VAL A 124 4.83 33.84 -22.33
CA VAL A 124 3.42 33.38 -22.29
C VAL A 124 2.75 33.68 -23.64
N PHE A 125 2.19 32.64 -24.26
CA PHE A 125 1.42 32.78 -25.49
C PHE A 125 0.05 33.34 -25.15
N PHE A 126 -0.32 34.52 -25.66
CA PHE A 126 -1.61 35.13 -25.36
C PHE A 126 -2.52 35.05 -26.59
N MET A 127 -3.19 33.90 -26.70
CA MET A 127 -3.83 33.47 -27.94
C MET A 127 -5.32 33.78 -27.98
N ASN A 128 -5.80 34.09 -29.17
CA ASN A 128 -7.21 34.00 -29.54
C ASN A 128 -7.47 32.60 -30.13
N ALA A 129 -8.02 31.69 -29.31
CA ALA A 129 -8.33 30.33 -29.73
C ALA A 129 -9.41 30.23 -30.83
N THR A 130 -10.09 31.34 -31.16
CA THR A 130 -11.10 31.38 -32.23
C THR A 130 -10.53 31.86 -33.57
N ASP A 131 -9.29 32.36 -33.60
CA ASP A 131 -8.62 32.84 -34.81
C ASP A 131 -7.52 31.85 -35.24
N ALA A 132 -7.73 31.19 -36.37
CA ALA A 132 -6.76 30.24 -36.92
C ALA A 132 -5.47 30.90 -37.44
N ALA A 133 -5.48 32.22 -37.65
CA ALA A 133 -4.33 33.01 -38.09
C ALA A 133 -3.66 33.79 -36.95
N ASP A 134 -4.01 33.49 -35.69
CA ASP A 134 -3.40 34.12 -34.52
C ASP A 134 -1.88 33.90 -34.50
N GLN A 135 -1.13 34.99 -34.34
CA GLN A 135 0.33 34.98 -34.42
C GLN A 135 0.97 34.26 -33.23
N ASP A 136 0.36 34.27 -32.04
CA ASP A 136 0.86 33.55 -30.88
C ASP A 136 0.65 32.04 -31.03
N ILE A 137 -0.40 31.59 -31.73
CA ILE A 137 -0.57 30.19 -32.13
C ILE A 137 0.56 29.73 -33.06
N GLU A 138 0.90 30.52 -34.09
CA GLU A 138 2.03 30.20 -34.98
C GLU A 138 3.37 30.21 -34.23
N ARG A 139 3.61 31.21 -33.37
CA ARG A 139 4.81 31.27 -32.52
C ARG A 139 4.91 30.04 -31.61
N MET A 140 3.79 29.57 -31.08
CA MET A 140 3.75 28.36 -30.25
C MET A 140 4.12 27.12 -31.06
N LYS A 141 3.60 26.98 -32.30
CA LYS A 141 3.98 25.87 -33.20
C LYS A 141 5.48 25.85 -33.48
N ASP A 142 6.07 27.00 -33.81
CA ASP A 142 7.51 27.11 -34.03
C ASP A 142 8.31 26.72 -32.78
N THR A 143 7.87 27.19 -31.60
CA THR A 143 8.49 26.84 -30.32
C THR A 143 8.41 25.33 -30.04
N LEU A 144 7.27 24.69 -30.34
CA LEU A 144 7.09 23.24 -30.17
C LEU A 144 8.02 22.45 -31.09
N VAL A 145 8.19 22.91 -32.34
CA VAL A 145 9.12 22.32 -33.30
C VAL A 145 10.56 22.42 -32.78
N ASP A 146 10.97 23.59 -32.29
CA ASP A 146 12.31 23.78 -31.71
C ASP A 146 12.55 22.88 -30.49
N ILE A 147 11.57 22.76 -29.59
CA ILE A 147 11.65 21.85 -28.44
C ILE A 147 11.78 20.40 -28.90
N ALA A 148 11.03 19.97 -29.92
CA ALA A 148 11.11 18.62 -30.45
C ALA A 148 12.53 18.30 -30.96
N PHE A 149 13.17 19.24 -31.66
CA PHE A 149 14.55 19.09 -32.12
C PHE A 149 15.60 19.09 -31.00
N GLN A 150 15.31 19.70 -29.86
CA GLN A 150 16.19 19.73 -28.69
C GLN A 150 16.10 18.47 -27.82
N GLN A 151 15.12 17.59 -28.05
CA GLN A 151 15.01 16.36 -27.27
C GLN A 151 16.24 15.48 -27.45
N SER A 152 16.75 14.91 -26.37
CA SER A 152 17.91 14.00 -26.40
C SER A 152 17.69 12.74 -27.25
N THR A 153 16.42 12.37 -27.45
CA THR A 153 15.99 11.26 -28.28
C THR A 153 15.80 11.64 -29.74
N TRP A 154 15.86 12.92 -30.09
CA TRP A 154 15.78 13.36 -31.48
C TRP A 154 16.97 12.81 -32.28
N GLY A 155 16.68 12.22 -33.45
CA GLY A 155 17.70 11.55 -34.26
C GLY A 155 18.16 10.19 -33.74
N GLN A 156 17.57 9.67 -32.66
CA GLN A 156 17.83 8.30 -32.20
C GLN A 156 17.50 7.30 -33.31
N GLN A 157 18.46 6.45 -33.65
CA GLN A 157 18.27 5.43 -34.67
C GLN A 157 17.35 4.32 -34.15
N MET A 158 16.28 4.05 -34.91
CA MET A 158 15.35 2.96 -34.64
C MET A 158 15.65 1.78 -35.56
N PRO A 159 15.56 0.52 -35.07
CA PRO A 159 15.77 -0.65 -35.92
C PRO A 159 14.81 -0.67 -37.12
N ILE A 160 15.35 -0.72 -38.34
CA ILE A 160 14.54 -0.75 -39.57
C ILE A 160 13.59 -1.95 -39.62
N VAL A 161 13.96 -3.05 -38.95
CA VAL A 161 13.15 -4.27 -38.82
C VAL A 161 11.83 -4.04 -38.06
N TRP A 162 11.66 -2.93 -37.35
CA TRP A 162 10.42 -2.58 -36.67
C TRP A 162 9.40 -1.90 -37.57
N VAL A 163 9.84 -1.29 -38.67
CA VAL A 163 8.98 -0.46 -39.54
C VAL A 163 7.80 -1.25 -40.12
N PRO A 164 7.97 -2.47 -40.67
CA PRO A 164 6.84 -3.22 -41.23
C PRO A 164 5.73 -3.48 -40.19
N LEU A 165 6.12 -3.83 -38.97
CA LEU A 165 5.18 -4.11 -37.88
C LEU A 165 4.48 -2.82 -37.40
N ASP A 166 5.20 -1.69 -37.29
CA ASP A 166 4.60 -0.39 -36.90
C ASP A 166 3.61 0.13 -37.95
N LEU A 167 3.90 -0.06 -39.24
CA LEU A 167 2.97 0.29 -40.33
C LEU A 167 1.70 -0.56 -40.27
N GLN A 168 1.82 -1.88 -40.09
CA GLN A 168 0.65 -2.76 -39.96
C GLN A 168 -0.20 -2.43 -38.73
N ILE A 169 0.43 -2.06 -37.61
CA ILE A 169 -0.31 -1.54 -36.44
C ILE A 169 -1.01 -0.22 -36.77
N SER A 170 -0.39 0.64 -37.56
CA SER A 170 -0.98 1.91 -38.02
C SER A 170 -2.18 1.68 -38.94
N ASP A 171 -2.10 0.73 -39.87
CA ASP A 171 -3.21 0.34 -40.74
C ASP A 171 -4.37 -0.22 -39.91
N MET A 172 -4.08 -1.10 -38.93
CA MET A 172 -5.11 -1.60 -38.00
C MET A 172 -5.80 -0.48 -37.23
N ARG A 173 -5.06 0.53 -36.76
CA ARG A 173 -5.66 1.71 -36.12
C ARG A 173 -6.55 2.49 -37.08
N ALA A 174 -6.11 2.68 -38.32
CA ALA A 174 -6.89 3.37 -39.35
C ALA A 174 -8.20 2.62 -39.67
N ASP A 175 -8.16 1.29 -39.64
CA ASP A 175 -9.33 0.41 -39.74
C ASP A 175 -10.21 0.38 -38.48
N GLY A 176 -9.85 1.16 -37.45
CA GLY A 176 -10.64 1.31 -36.23
C GLY A 176 -10.30 0.31 -35.12
N VAL A 177 -9.32 -0.60 -35.32
CA VAL A 177 -8.92 -1.56 -34.29
C VAL A 177 -8.24 -0.84 -33.12
N LYS A 178 -8.70 -1.10 -31.90
CA LYS A 178 -8.21 -0.43 -30.67
C LYS A 178 -7.33 -1.31 -29.80
N LEU A 179 -7.58 -2.61 -29.82
CA LEU A 179 -6.97 -3.62 -28.95
C LEU A 179 -6.75 -4.90 -29.75
N ILE A 180 -5.59 -5.54 -29.55
CA ILE A 180 -5.23 -6.82 -30.18
C ILE A 180 -4.61 -7.75 -29.15
N THR A 181 -4.58 -9.06 -29.45
CA THR A 181 -3.84 -10.03 -28.64
C THR A 181 -2.37 -10.09 -29.07
N LYS A 182 -1.48 -10.48 -28.15
CA LYS A 182 -0.06 -10.76 -28.46
C LYS A 182 0.06 -11.85 -29.52
N GLU A 183 -0.81 -12.87 -29.46
CA GLU A 183 -0.87 -13.94 -30.45
C GLU A 183 -1.17 -13.39 -31.86
N ARG A 184 -2.16 -12.50 -31.99
CA ARG A 184 -2.46 -11.83 -33.26
C ARG A 184 -1.29 -10.98 -33.76
N LEU A 185 -0.59 -10.28 -32.87
CA LEU A 185 0.60 -9.53 -33.23
C LEU A 185 1.71 -10.45 -33.75
N LEU A 186 1.92 -11.61 -33.10
CA LEU A 186 2.91 -12.59 -33.52
C LEU A 186 2.59 -13.20 -34.89
N GLU A 187 1.32 -13.44 -35.21
CA GLU A 187 0.87 -13.87 -36.54
C GLU A 187 1.22 -12.83 -37.61
N ILE A 188 0.90 -11.57 -37.35
CA ILE A 188 1.20 -10.44 -38.24
C ILE A 188 2.71 -10.31 -38.44
N ASN A 189 3.48 -10.37 -37.36
CA ASN A 189 4.94 -10.33 -37.41
C ASN A 189 5.54 -11.48 -38.24
N LYS A 190 4.98 -12.70 -38.16
CA LYS A 190 5.41 -13.84 -38.99
C LYS A 190 5.19 -13.60 -40.49
N SER A 191 4.17 -12.83 -40.86
CA SER A 191 3.89 -12.48 -42.26
C SER A 191 4.92 -11.53 -42.89
N ASN A 192 5.78 -10.90 -42.07
CA ASN A 192 6.81 -9.97 -42.54
C ASN A 192 8.09 -10.65 -43.07
N ASN A 193 8.10 -11.98 -43.19
CA ASN A 193 9.17 -12.79 -43.79
C ASN A 193 10.57 -12.39 -43.29
N GLU A 194 11.39 -11.78 -44.15
CA GLU A 194 12.77 -11.37 -43.85
C GLU A 194 12.89 -10.35 -42.70
N PHE A 195 11.81 -9.63 -42.38
CA PHE A 195 11.75 -8.67 -41.27
C PHE A 195 11.03 -9.21 -40.03
N ALA A 196 10.63 -10.49 -40.02
CA ALA A 196 9.96 -11.08 -38.87
C ALA A 196 10.87 -11.07 -37.63
N LEU A 197 10.36 -10.49 -36.54
CA LEU A 197 11.04 -10.44 -35.25
C LEU A 197 10.89 -11.79 -34.53
N ASN A 198 11.89 -12.21 -33.76
CA ASN A 198 11.65 -13.24 -32.76
C ASN A 198 10.81 -12.68 -31.60
N GLU A 199 10.23 -13.55 -30.78
CA GLU A 199 9.30 -13.14 -29.73
C GLU A 199 9.91 -12.13 -28.74
N ARG A 200 11.16 -12.35 -28.31
CA ARG A 200 11.87 -11.40 -27.45
C ARG A 200 12.00 -10.00 -28.08
N ARG A 201 12.27 -9.93 -29.38
CA ARG A 201 12.35 -8.65 -30.10
C ARG A 201 10.99 -7.99 -30.32
N VAL A 202 9.90 -8.77 -30.35
CA VAL A 202 8.54 -8.23 -30.31
C VAL A 202 8.28 -7.58 -28.95
N ASP A 203 8.73 -8.21 -27.86
CA ASP A 203 8.60 -7.62 -26.52
C ASP A 203 9.42 -6.33 -26.38
N ASP A 204 10.67 -6.32 -26.88
CA ASP A 204 11.49 -5.09 -26.92
C ASP A 204 10.80 -3.98 -27.74
N PHE A 205 10.20 -4.33 -28.89
CA PHE A 205 9.42 -3.40 -29.70
C PHE A 205 8.24 -2.83 -28.91
N LEU A 206 7.44 -3.68 -28.25
CA LEU A 206 6.27 -3.27 -27.49
C LEU A 206 6.63 -2.35 -26.33
N LEU A 207 7.70 -2.67 -25.58
CA LEU A 207 8.18 -1.83 -24.48
C LEU A 207 8.63 -0.44 -24.98
N VAL A 208 9.31 -0.38 -26.12
CA VAL A 208 9.72 0.91 -26.70
C VAL A 208 8.50 1.70 -27.18
N GLN A 209 7.57 1.07 -27.90
CA GLN A 209 6.35 1.73 -28.39
C GLN A 209 5.46 2.22 -27.24
N HIS A 210 5.40 1.47 -26.13
CA HIS A 210 4.74 1.89 -24.91
C HIS A 210 5.43 3.12 -24.29
N SER A 211 6.76 3.13 -24.23
CA SER A 211 7.53 4.22 -23.64
C SER A 211 7.43 5.57 -24.38
N ILE A 212 7.02 5.54 -25.65
CA ILE A 212 6.77 6.74 -26.48
C ILE A 212 5.27 7.04 -26.66
N GLY A 213 4.39 6.29 -25.99
CA GLY A 213 2.96 6.59 -25.93
C GLY A 213 2.14 6.18 -27.15
N LYS A 214 2.75 5.47 -28.12
CA LYS A 214 2.06 4.99 -29.33
C LYS A 214 1.06 3.86 -29.05
N LEU A 215 1.29 3.07 -27.99
CA LEU A 215 0.43 1.98 -27.53
C LEU A 215 0.55 1.78 -26.01
N LEU A 216 -0.35 0.97 -25.42
CA LEU A 216 -0.20 0.50 -24.04
C LEU A 216 0.11 -1.00 -24.03
N TYR A 217 1.19 -1.37 -23.36
CA TYR A 217 1.62 -2.74 -23.14
C TYR A 217 2.16 -2.87 -21.72
N PHE A 218 1.67 -3.88 -21.00
CA PHE A 218 2.09 -4.18 -19.63
C PHE A 218 2.76 -5.55 -19.61
N ASP A 219 4.06 -5.61 -19.33
CA ASP A 219 4.80 -6.87 -19.18
C ASP A 219 4.54 -7.52 -17.81
N GLU A 220 3.28 -7.75 -17.51
CA GLU A 220 2.81 -8.43 -16.31
C GLU A 220 2.09 -9.72 -16.70
N PRO A 221 2.25 -10.84 -15.94
CA PRO A 221 1.65 -12.12 -16.31
C PRO A 221 0.16 -12.07 -16.62
N ALA A 222 -0.61 -11.22 -15.92
CA ALA A 222 -2.06 -11.08 -16.11
C ALA A 222 -2.45 -10.15 -17.29
N LEU A 223 -1.53 -9.37 -17.84
CA LEU A 223 -1.81 -8.30 -18.80
C LEU A 223 -1.09 -8.46 -20.15
N ARG A 224 0.01 -9.20 -20.19
CA ARG A 224 0.92 -9.33 -21.36
C ARG A 224 0.29 -9.90 -22.63
N ASP A 225 -0.88 -10.52 -22.53
CA ASP A 225 -1.57 -11.14 -23.65
C ASP A 225 -2.32 -10.13 -24.52
N PHE A 226 -2.53 -8.91 -24.04
CA PHE A 226 -3.28 -7.87 -24.73
C PHE A 226 -2.45 -6.61 -24.93
N ILE A 227 -2.68 -5.95 -26.06
CA ILE A 227 -1.99 -4.74 -26.46
C ILE A 227 -3.04 -3.71 -26.88
N VAL A 228 -3.06 -2.56 -26.22
CA VAL A 228 -3.95 -1.45 -26.58
C VAL A 228 -3.21 -0.59 -27.61
N ILE A 229 -3.47 -0.85 -28.89
CA ILE A 229 -2.80 -0.14 -29.99
C ILE A 229 -3.32 1.29 -30.19
N GLN A 230 -4.47 1.63 -29.59
CA GLN A 230 -5.00 2.99 -29.56
C GLN A 230 -5.23 3.44 -28.11
N PRO A 231 -4.26 4.11 -27.46
CA PRO A 231 -4.34 4.49 -26.04
C PRO A 231 -5.57 5.34 -25.67
N THR A 232 -6.09 6.16 -26.59
CA THR A 232 -7.30 6.98 -26.38
C THR A 232 -8.55 6.14 -26.10
N ALA A 233 -8.57 4.88 -26.56
CA ALA A 233 -9.60 3.90 -26.22
C ALA A 233 -9.69 3.65 -24.71
N MET A 234 -8.55 3.53 -24.04
CA MET A 234 -8.48 3.30 -22.58
C MET A 234 -8.96 4.52 -21.80
N VAL A 235 -8.62 5.73 -22.26
CA VAL A 235 -9.14 6.99 -21.68
C VAL A 235 -10.65 7.00 -21.69
N ASN A 236 -11.26 6.67 -22.83
CA ASN A 236 -12.71 6.66 -22.95
C ASN A 236 -13.36 5.67 -22.00
N ILE A 237 -12.76 4.49 -21.83
CA ILE A 237 -13.25 3.49 -20.86
C ILE A 237 -13.16 4.01 -19.42
N LEU A 238 -12.06 4.66 -19.06
CA LEU A 238 -11.88 5.28 -17.74
C LEU A 238 -12.90 6.40 -17.48
N ARG A 239 -13.24 7.18 -18.51
CA ARG A 239 -14.27 8.23 -18.44
C ARG A 239 -15.67 7.67 -18.17
N ALA A 240 -15.91 6.36 -18.33
CA ALA A 240 -17.23 5.78 -18.08
C ALA A 240 -17.71 5.97 -16.64
N PHE A 241 -16.79 6.06 -15.68
CA PHE A 241 -17.13 6.27 -14.27
C PHE A 241 -16.31 7.35 -13.57
N ILE A 242 -15.17 7.77 -14.11
CA ILE A 242 -14.30 8.80 -13.47
C ILE A 242 -14.60 10.21 -14.03
N THR A 243 -15.83 10.46 -14.48
CA THR A 243 -16.24 11.72 -15.14
C THR A 243 -17.05 12.63 -14.22
N ASP A 244 -17.00 13.94 -14.45
CA ASP A 244 -17.77 14.91 -13.66
C ASP A 244 -19.28 14.80 -13.86
N ILE A 245 -20.03 15.23 -12.84
CA ILE A 245 -21.49 15.20 -12.75
C ILE A 245 -22.17 15.93 -13.93
N MET A 246 -21.52 16.95 -14.50
CA MET A 246 -22.03 17.67 -15.68
C MET A 246 -22.13 16.80 -16.94
N PHE A 247 -21.36 15.71 -16.99
CA PHE A 247 -21.36 14.76 -18.12
C PHE A 247 -22.22 13.53 -17.86
N TRP A 248 -22.87 13.45 -16.71
CA TRP A 248 -23.71 12.31 -16.37
C TRP A 248 -25.04 12.39 -17.11
N PRO A 249 -25.63 11.24 -17.49
CA PRO A 249 -27.00 11.21 -17.98
C PRO A 249 -27.94 11.86 -16.96
N GLU A 250 -28.97 12.58 -17.41
CA GLU A 250 -29.93 13.23 -16.50
C GLU A 250 -30.69 12.21 -15.63
N LYS A 251 -30.99 11.03 -16.18
CA LYS A 251 -31.78 9.96 -15.52
C LYS A 251 -31.33 8.57 -15.98
N GLY A 252 -31.77 7.55 -15.26
CA GLY A 252 -31.63 6.14 -15.63
C GLY A 252 -30.63 5.35 -14.78
N PRO A 253 -30.42 4.06 -15.09
CA PRO A 253 -29.60 3.17 -14.26
C PRO A 253 -28.14 3.64 -14.15
N VAL A 254 -27.57 4.15 -15.26
CA VAL A 254 -26.21 4.72 -15.28
C VAL A 254 -26.08 5.88 -14.29
N ARG A 255 -27.06 6.78 -14.25
CA ARG A 255 -27.06 7.93 -13.32
C ARG A 255 -27.04 7.46 -11.87
N ASN A 256 -27.90 6.50 -11.53
CA ASN A 256 -27.97 5.94 -10.17
C ASN A 256 -26.66 5.29 -9.74
N ILE A 257 -26.00 4.56 -10.65
CA ILE A 257 -24.69 3.93 -10.40
C ILE A 257 -23.64 5.02 -10.10
N LEU A 258 -23.57 6.07 -10.91
CA LEU A 258 -22.59 7.15 -10.74
C LEU A 258 -22.82 7.96 -9.45
N GLU A 259 -24.07 8.24 -9.08
CA GLU A 259 -24.42 8.88 -7.81
C GLU A 259 -24.02 8.02 -6.60
N HIS A 260 -24.31 6.71 -6.66
CA HIS A 260 -23.90 5.79 -5.62
C HIS A 260 -22.38 5.68 -5.52
N LEU A 261 -21.68 5.61 -6.65
CA LEU A 261 -20.23 5.54 -6.71
C LEU A 261 -19.57 6.81 -6.16
N SER A 262 -20.04 8.00 -6.54
CA SER A 262 -19.46 9.27 -6.08
C SER A 262 -19.66 9.55 -4.60
N SER A 263 -20.75 9.03 -4.02
CA SER A 263 -21.00 9.12 -2.58
C SER A 263 -20.21 8.06 -1.81
N THR A 264 -20.29 6.79 -2.22
CA THR A 264 -19.77 5.67 -1.40
C THR A 264 -18.36 5.19 -1.78
N GLY A 265 -17.93 5.47 -3.01
CA GLY A 265 -16.72 4.88 -3.59
C GLY A 265 -16.86 3.39 -3.92
N VAL A 266 -18.06 2.81 -3.85
CA VAL A 266 -18.30 1.38 -4.08
C VAL A 266 -18.77 1.15 -5.51
N LEU A 267 -18.15 0.18 -6.20
CA LEU A 267 -18.51 -0.22 -7.55
C LEU A 267 -18.65 -1.74 -7.64
N LYS A 268 -19.86 -2.23 -7.95
CA LYS A 268 -20.05 -3.65 -8.25
C LYS A 268 -19.58 -3.96 -9.67
N LYS A 269 -19.07 -5.17 -9.88
CA LYS A 269 -18.63 -5.63 -11.20
C LYS A 269 -19.78 -5.61 -12.24
N THR A 270 -21.00 -5.95 -11.82
CA THR A 270 -22.20 -5.86 -12.65
C THR A 270 -22.54 -4.43 -13.06
N ASP A 271 -22.32 -3.47 -12.17
CA ASP A 271 -22.59 -2.05 -12.41
C ASP A 271 -21.54 -1.50 -13.37
N LEU A 272 -20.26 -1.87 -13.19
CA LEU A 272 -19.18 -1.56 -14.13
C LEU A 272 -19.48 -2.08 -15.53
N PHE A 273 -19.95 -3.31 -15.67
CA PHE A 273 -20.30 -3.88 -16.97
C PHE A 273 -21.54 -3.23 -17.59
N THR A 274 -22.45 -2.74 -16.75
CA THR A 274 -23.62 -1.95 -17.18
C THR A 274 -23.18 -0.59 -17.73
N LEU A 275 -22.25 0.10 -17.06
CA LEU A 275 -21.64 1.33 -17.55
C LEU A 275 -20.96 1.11 -18.90
N TRP A 276 -20.29 -0.02 -19.07
CA TRP A 276 -19.62 -0.44 -20.31
C TRP A 276 -20.53 -1.03 -21.38
N SER A 277 -21.83 -1.20 -21.12
CA SER A 277 -22.78 -1.69 -22.13
C SER A 277 -23.26 -0.60 -23.10
N GLN A 278 -22.86 0.65 -22.85
CA GLN A 278 -23.18 1.79 -23.71
C GLN A 278 -22.54 1.62 -25.10
N PRO A 279 -23.20 2.12 -26.18
CA PRO A 279 -22.69 1.99 -27.55
C PRO A 279 -21.23 2.44 -27.72
N ALA A 280 -20.82 3.49 -27.00
CA ALA A 280 -19.47 4.06 -27.05
C ALA A 280 -18.33 3.09 -26.66
N PHE A 281 -18.63 1.99 -25.95
CA PHE A 281 -17.60 1.05 -25.48
C PHE A 281 -17.65 -0.31 -26.18
N LYS A 282 -18.67 -0.58 -26.99
CA LYS A 282 -18.86 -1.88 -27.66
C LYS A 282 -17.72 -2.25 -28.59
N GLU A 283 -17.01 -1.27 -29.12
CA GLU A 283 -15.88 -1.47 -30.05
C GLU A 283 -14.62 -2.04 -29.37
N ILE A 284 -14.48 -1.88 -28.04
CA ILE A 284 -13.31 -2.35 -27.28
C ILE A 284 -13.70 -3.48 -26.32
N LEU A 285 -14.89 -3.39 -25.73
CA LEU A 285 -15.39 -4.30 -24.70
C LEU A 285 -16.39 -5.30 -25.29
N THR A 286 -15.95 -5.97 -26.36
CA THR A 286 -16.76 -6.88 -27.19
C THR A 286 -17.19 -8.14 -26.47
N ASP A 287 -16.34 -8.64 -25.57
CA ASP A 287 -16.49 -9.95 -24.94
C ASP A 287 -16.06 -9.89 -23.46
N VAL A 288 -16.25 -11.01 -22.77
CA VAL A 288 -15.93 -11.10 -21.33
C VAL A 288 -14.42 -11.01 -21.11
N LYS A 289 -13.59 -11.61 -21.97
CA LYS A 289 -12.13 -11.63 -21.80
C LYS A 289 -11.53 -10.23 -21.90
N THR A 290 -12.00 -9.41 -22.85
CA THR A 290 -11.59 -8.01 -22.98
C THR A 290 -12.05 -7.14 -21.80
N LYS A 291 -13.27 -7.36 -21.28
CA LYS A 291 -13.74 -6.70 -20.05
C LYS A 291 -12.89 -7.06 -18.83
N GLU A 292 -12.59 -8.35 -18.64
CA GLU A 292 -11.73 -8.80 -17.54
C GLU A 292 -10.31 -8.22 -17.67
N TYR A 293 -9.74 -8.19 -18.87
CA TYR A 293 -8.44 -7.55 -19.11
C TYR A 293 -8.45 -6.08 -18.64
N VAL A 294 -9.48 -5.32 -19.02
CA VAL A 294 -9.58 -3.92 -18.57
C VAL A 294 -9.73 -3.81 -17.06
N VAL A 295 -10.50 -4.69 -16.40
CA VAL A 295 -10.57 -4.73 -14.93
C VAL A 295 -9.17 -4.95 -14.34
N GLN A 296 -8.38 -5.89 -14.89
CA GLN A 296 -7.01 -6.12 -14.45
C GLN A 296 -6.10 -4.92 -14.67
N VAL A 297 -6.26 -4.18 -15.77
CA VAL A 297 -5.55 -2.91 -15.99
C VAL A 297 -5.92 -1.90 -14.92
N LEU A 298 -7.21 -1.76 -14.58
CA LEU A 298 -7.64 -0.81 -13.54
C LEU A 298 -7.15 -1.17 -12.13
N LEU A 299 -7.05 -2.46 -11.83
CA LEU A 299 -6.45 -2.97 -10.59
C LEU A 299 -4.94 -2.70 -10.57
N HIS A 300 -4.24 -2.97 -11.67
CA HIS A 300 -2.80 -2.71 -11.80
C HIS A 300 -2.46 -1.21 -11.63
N LEU A 301 -3.38 -0.32 -12.00
CA LEU A 301 -3.22 1.12 -11.87
C LEU A 301 -3.67 1.69 -10.51
N ASP A 302 -4.11 0.84 -9.57
CA ASP A 302 -4.70 1.21 -8.28
C ASP A 302 -5.95 2.11 -8.39
N ILE A 303 -6.65 2.06 -9.54
CA ILE A 303 -7.90 2.81 -9.76
C ILE A 303 -9.07 2.06 -9.12
N LEU A 304 -9.10 0.75 -9.34
CA LEU A 304 -9.95 -0.17 -8.61
C LEU A 304 -9.12 -0.81 -7.51
N ILE A 305 -9.71 -0.92 -6.32
CA ILE A 305 -9.13 -1.63 -5.19
C ILE A 305 -10.08 -2.74 -4.77
N GLU A 306 -9.55 -3.95 -4.63
CA GLU A 306 -10.31 -5.04 -4.03
C GLU A 306 -10.32 -4.85 -2.51
N PRO A 307 -11.50 -4.78 -1.87
CA PRO A 307 -11.57 -4.72 -0.41
C PRO A 307 -11.00 -6.01 0.18
N LYS A 308 -10.30 -5.91 1.31
CA LYS A 308 -9.84 -7.09 2.05
C LYS A 308 -11.02 -7.94 2.50
N ARG A 309 -11.19 -9.13 1.90
CA ARG A 309 -12.22 -10.12 2.29
C ARG A 309 -11.68 -11.01 3.40
N TYR A 310 -12.41 -11.12 4.50
CA TYR A 310 -12.08 -12.06 5.60
C TYR A 310 -12.72 -13.43 5.41
N THR A 311 -13.77 -13.49 4.61
CA THR A 311 -14.60 -14.68 4.41
C THR A 311 -14.99 -14.71 2.94
N GLU A 312 -14.39 -15.64 2.19
CA GLU A 312 -14.94 -16.43 1.08
C GLU A 312 -13.81 -16.89 0.16
N LYS A 313 -14.02 -18.08 -0.43
CA LYS A 313 -13.13 -18.76 -1.39
C LYS A 313 -12.65 -17.80 -2.48
N ASP A 314 -11.52 -18.10 -3.11
CA ASP A 314 -10.92 -17.40 -4.27
C ASP A 314 -11.90 -17.23 -5.45
N THR A 315 -12.92 -16.39 -5.28
CA THR A 315 -13.78 -15.87 -6.32
C THR A 315 -13.34 -14.44 -6.60
N ALA A 316 -13.30 -14.09 -7.88
CA ALA A 316 -12.97 -12.74 -8.31
C ALA A 316 -13.81 -11.71 -7.54
N ALA A 317 -13.24 -10.54 -7.27
CA ALA A 317 -13.97 -9.53 -6.53
C ALA A 317 -15.21 -9.05 -7.32
N ASP A 318 -16.41 -9.38 -6.84
CA ASP A 318 -17.66 -8.81 -7.37
C ASP A 318 -17.90 -7.34 -6.97
N LEU A 319 -17.06 -6.80 -6.07
CA LEU A 319 -17.16 -5.46 -5.52
C LEU A 319 -15.78 -4.84 -5.42
N PHE A 320 -15.65 -3.64 -5.97
CA PHE A 320 -14.45 -2.83 -5.99
C PHE A 320 -14.68 -1.51 -5.23
N LEU A 321 -13.59 -0.93 -4.78
CA LEU A 321 -13.52 0.40 -4.19
C LEU A 321 -12.79 1.35 -5.13
N VAL A 322 -13.26 2.59 -5.22
CA VAL A 322 -12.73 3.63 -6.12
C VAL A 322 -12.50 4.92 -5.31
N PRO A 323 -11.44 5.02 -4.50
CA PRO A 323 -11.23 6.16 -3.60
C PRO A 323 -11.16 7.52 -4.31
N CYS A 324 -10.66 7.56 -5.54
CA CYS A 324 -10.44 8.80 -6.29
C CYS A 324 -11.73 9.51 -6.72
N ILE A 325 -12.89 8.84 -6.69
CA ILE A 325 -14.18 9.43 -7.08
C ILE A 325 -14.99 9.95 -5.89
N VAL A 326 -14.61 9.57 -4.67
CA VAL A 326 -15.38 9.94 -3.47
C VAL A 326 -15.24 11.44 -3.24
N LYS A 327 -16.37 12.16 -3.23
CA LYS A 327 -16.38 13.62 -3.02
C LYS A 327 -16.65 14.01 -1.57
N GLU A 328 -17.20 13.11 -0.77
CA GLU A 328 -17.58 13.38 0.61
C GLU A 328 -16.35 13.49 1.52
N LYS A 329 -16.27 14.59 2.28
CA LYS A 329 -15.28 14.73 3.36
C LYS A 329 -15.70 13.92 4.58
N ILE A 330 -14.75 13.63 5.46
CA ILE A 330 -15.03 12.95 6.73
C ILE A 330 -16.07 13.78 7.53
N PRO A 331 -17.19 13.18 7.96
CA PRO A 331 -18.17 13.87 8.78
C PRO A 331 -17.56 14.38 10.09
N GLN A 332 -17.96 15.58 10.55
CA GLN A 332 -17.51 16.13 11.83
C GLN A 332 -17.75 15.17 13.01
N LYS A 333 -18.82 14.35 12.96
CA LYS A 333 -19.10 13.33 13.98
C LYS A 333 -17.98 12.29 14.10
N MET A 334 -17.33 11.91 13.00
CA MET A 334 -16.24 10.95 12.99
C MET A 334 -14.92 11.59 13.43
N HIS A 335 -14.71 12.88 13.14
CA HIS A 335 -13.61 13.64 13.75
C HIS A 335 -13.69 13.68 15.28
N ARG A 336 -14.89 13.59 15.89
CA ARG A 336 -15.07 13.53 17.35
C ARG A 336 -14.63 12.21 17.98
N ASN A 337 -14.41 11.15 17.20
CA ASN A 337 -13.86 9.90 17.72
C ASN A 337 -12.35 10.01 17.97
N VAL A 338 -11.67 10.89 17.23
CA VAL A 338 -10.27 11.25 17.44
C VAL A 338 -10.16 12.21 18.61
N THR A 339 -9.64 11.71 19.73
CA THR A 339 -9.62 12.42 21.02
C THR A 339 -8.29 12.23 21.71
N ASP A 340 -7.89 13.19 22.53
CA ASP A 340 -6.58 13.18 23.21
C ASP A 340 -6.39 11.96 24.10
N ASP A 341 -7.44 11.49 24.76
CA ASP A 341 -7.41 10.36 25.69
C ASP A 341 -7.36 8.98 24.99
N ARG A 342 -7.68 8.91 23.69
CA ARG A 342 -7.87 7.65 22.95
C ARG A 342 -6.98 7.47 21.72
N THR A 343 -6.37 8.55 21.22
CA THR A 343 -5.66 8.52 19.94
C THR A 343 -4.18 8.83 20.07
N ILE A 344 -3.35 8.08 19.34
CA ILE A 344 -1.97 8.48 18.99
C ILE A 344 -1.89 8.72 17.48
N CYS A 345 -0.98 9.59 17.03
CA CYS A 345 -0.81 9.85 15.61
C CYS A 345 0.65 9.82 15.16
N ILE A 346 0.81 9.48 13.88
CA ILE A 346 2.07 9.55 13.15
C ILE A 346 1.80 10.30 11.84
N ALA A 347 2.74 11.13 11.42
CA ALA A 347 2.65 11.82 10.15
C ALA A 347 3.92 11.58 9.32
N TYR A 348 3.70 11.36 8.03
CA TYR A 348 4.75 11.38 7.01
C TYR A 348 4.74 12.75 6.36
N HIS A 349 5.75 13.55 6.65
CA HIS A 349 5.95 14.85 6.05
C HIS A 349 6.81 14.69 4.80
N LEU A 350 6.20 14.82 3.64
CA LEU A 350 6.88 14.63 2.37
C LEU A 350 7.87 15.77 2.14
N LYS A 351 9.11 15.42 1.76
CA LYS A 351 10.17 16.40 1.44
C LYS A 351 10.00 17.00 0.06
N GLU A 352 9.14 16.39 -0.75
CA GLU A 352 8.78 16.91 -2.06
C GLU A 352 7.80 18.06 -1.86
N THR A 353 8.03 19.15 -2.59
CA THR A 353 7.24 20.38 -2.47
C THR A 353 5.76 20.13 -2.77
N VAL A 354 5.42 19.08 -3.51
CA VAL A 354 4.03 18.71 -3.78
C VAL A 354 3.80 17.20 -3.79
N VAL A 355 2.63 16.85 -3.27
CA VAL A 355 2.11 15.49 -3.16
C VAL A 355 1.18 15.22 -4.34
N PRO A 356 1.43 14.18 -5.14
CA PRO A 356 0.50 13.80 -6.20
C PRO A 356 -0.85 13.49 -5.58
N SER A 357 -1.95 14.05 -6.11
CA SER A 357 -3.29 13.72 -5.62
C SER A 357 -3.55 12.20 -5.66
N ALA A 358 -3.02 11.53 -6.68
CA ALA A 358 -2.98 10.08 -6.82
C ALA A 358 -2.29 9.34 -5.65
N LEU A 359 -1.25 9.93 -5.04
CA LEU A 359 -0.51 9.30 -3.92
C LEU A 359 -1.44 8.94 -2.77
N SER A 360 -2.36 9.87 -2.43
CA SER A 360 -3.31 9.68 -1.34
C SER A 360 -4.22 8.47 -1.59
N PHE A 361 -4.74 8.34 -2.81
CA PHE A 361 -5.63 7.24 -3.20
C PHE A 361 -4.89 5.91 -3.27
N LYS A 362 -3.65 5.90 -3.79
CA LYS A 362 -2.80 4.69 -3.82
C LYS A 362 -2.45 4.20 -2.42
N LEU A 363 -2.10 5.10 -1.49
CA LEU A 363 -1.79 4.73 -0.12
C LEU A 363 -3.04 4.20 0.60
N ILE A 364 -4.19 4.87 0.44
CA ILE A 364 -5.46 4.39 0.97
C ILE A 364 -5.78 2.99 0.39
N GLY A 365 -5.60 2.79 -0.92
CA GLY A 365 -5.76 1.50 -1.57
C GLY A 365 -4.88 0.40 -0.95
N ALA A 366 -3.58 0.68 -0.82
CA ALA A 366 -2.63 -0.23 -0.19
C ALA A 366 -3.02 -0.55 1.27
N ALA A 367 -3.50 0.45 2.02
CA ALA A 367 -3.96 0.25 3.38
C ALA A 367 -5.22 -0.62 3.44
N ILE A 368 -6.19 -0.42 2.54
CA ILE A 368 -7.44 -1.21 2.48
C ILE A 368 -7.17 -2.67 2.10
N SER A 369 -6.12 -2.96 1.34
CA SER A 369 -5.68 -4.34 1.10
C SER A 369 -5.12 -5.01 2.36
N ILE A 370 -4.68 -4.23 3.36
CA ILE A 370 -4.12 -4.70 4.62
C ILE A 370 -5.14 -4.67 5.75
N TRP A 371 -6.05 -3.68 5.83
CA TRP A 371 -7.06 -3.55 6.88
C TRP A 371 -8.45 -3.39 6.29
N PRO A 372 -9.47 -4.07 6.84
CA PRO A 372 -10.84 -3.91 6.37
C PRO A 372 -11.31 -2.48 6.64
N LEU A 373 -12.02 -1.90 5.68
CA LEU A 373 -12.73 -0.65 5.91
C LEU A 373 -13.79 -0.84 6.99
N LYS A 374 -13.86 0.11 7.91
CA LYS A 374 -14.91 0.17 8.91
C LYS A 374 -16.25 0.39 8.22
N VAL A 375 -17.29 -0.31 8.69
CA VAL A 375 -18.66 -0.15 8.20
C VAL A 375 -19.49 0.52 9.28
N GLU A 376 -20.01 1.72 9.01
CA GLU A 376 -20.96 2.43 9.86
C GLU A 376 -22.24 2.69 9.06
N ASP A 377 -23.40 2.47 9.68
CA ASP A 377 -24.71 2.69 9.04
C ASP A 377 -24.85 1.98 7.67
N SER A 378 -24.29 0.76 7.55
CA SER A 378 -24.21 -0.03 6.30
C SER A 378 -23.38 0.61 5.18
N ARG A 379 -22.48 1.53 5.49
CA ARG A 379 -21.61 2.21 4.53
C ARG A 379 -20.15 2.07 4.92
N PHE A 380 -19.29 1.82 3.93
CA PHE A 380 -17.85 1.86 4.13
C PHE A 380 -17.39 3.27 4.48
N CYS A 381 -16.52 3.38 5.48
CA CYS A 381 -15.91 4.63 5.92
C CYS A 381 -14.77 5.05 4.98
N LEU A 382 -15.10 5.29 3.72
CA LEU A 382 -14.21 5.80 2.67
C LEU A 382 -14.65 7.22 2.29
N PHE A 383 -13.69 8.15 2.29
CA PHE A 383 -13.92 9.58 2.11
C PHE A 383 -12.88 10.18 1.15
N PHE A 384 -13.11 11.41 0.71
CA PHE A 384 -12.15 12.14 -0.09
C PHE A 384 -10.83 12.30 0.68
N GLN A 385 -9.76 11.68 0.16
CA GLN A 385 -8.41 11.68 0.76
C GLN A 385 -8.36 11.15 2.21
N ALA A 386 -9.30 10.28 2.58
CA ALA A 386 -9.31 9.65 3.88
C ALA A 386 -10.04 8.31 3.92
N ALA A 387 -9.67 7.46 4.86
CA ALA A 387 -10.34 6.19 5.13
C ALA A 387 -10.24 5.82 6.60
N ILE A 388 -11.24 5.11 7.12
CA ILE A 388 -11.24 4.52 8.46
C ILE A 388 -11.32 3.00 8.31
N MET A 389 -10.42 2.30 8.98
CA MET A 389 -10.25 0.86 8.92
C MET A 389 -10.19 0.27 10.32
N ASP A 390 -10.58 -0.99 10.47
CA ASP A 390 -10.44 -1.71 11.74
C ASP A 390 -9.04 -2.32 11.81
N ALA A 391 -8.20 -1.80 12.70
CA ALA A 391 -6.86 -2.34 12.94
C ALA A 391 -6.93 -3.65 13.73
N ASP A 392 -7.82 -3.70 14.74
CA ASP A 392 -8.26 -4.90 15.44
C ASP A 392 -9.67 -4.69 16.05
N LYS A 393 -10.07 -5.52 17.04
CA LYS A 393 -11.38 -5.42 17.69
C LYS A 393 -11.62 -4.14 18.50
N ARG A 394 -10.56 -3.45 18.92
CA ARG A 394 -10.60 -2.27 19.81
C ARG A 394 -9.88 -1.05 19.25
N ASN A 395 -9.16 -1.22 18.15
CA ASN A 395 -8.33 -0.19 17.56
C ASN A 395 -8.77 0.10 16.12
N GLU A 396 -8.98 1.38 15.83
CA GLU A 396 -9.33 1.90 14.52
C GLU A 396 -8.14 2.67 13.93
N LEU A 397 -7.82 2.41 12.66
CA LEU A 397 -6.83 3.13 11.88
C LEU A 397 -7.54 4.13 10.97
N GLN A 398 -7.26 5.41 11.14
CA GLN A 398 -7.71 6.46 10.23
C GLN A 398 -6.52 7.05 9.49
N ILE A 399 -6.59 7.09 8.15
CA ILE A 399 -5.60 7.77 7.31
C ILE A 399 -6.25 9.03 6.75
N HIS A 400 -5.53 10.13 6.79
CA HIS A 400 -5.95 11.41 6.23
C HIS A 400 -4.76 12.12 5.58
N VAL A 401 -4.97 12.71 4.42
CA VAL A 401 -3.95 13.53 3.74
C VAL A 401 -4.32 15.01 3.86
N GLU A 402 -3.37 15.81 4.36
CA GLU A 402 -3.50 17.24 4.57
C GLU A 402 -2.24 17.95 4.07
N GLY A 403 -2.33 18.64 2.92
CA GLY A 403 -1.18 19.30 2.30
C GLY A 403 -0.04 18.33 1.99
N GLN A 404 1.15 18.60 2.55
CA GLN A 404 2.35 17.74 2.42
C GLN A 404 2.42 16.62 3.46
N ARG A 405 1.40 16.48 4.32
CA ARG A 405 1.37 15.48 5.38
C ARG A 405 0.37 14.39 5.09
N ILE A 406 0.83 13.16 5.25
CA ILE A 406 -0.04 11.99 5.36
C ILE A 406 -0.07 11.62 6.84
N ILE A 407 -1.24 11.77 7.47
CA ILE A 407 -1.41 11.56 8.90
C ILE A 407 -2.20 10.26 9.11
N ALA A 408 -1.64 9.38 9.92
CA ALA A 408 -2.32 8.18 10.40
C ALA A 408 -2.62 8.32 11.89
N TYR A 409 -3.87 8.05 12.25
CA TYR A 409 -4.37 8.05 13.62
C TYR A 409 -4.68 6.61 14.00
N LEU A 410 -4.17 6.18 15.16
CA LEU A 410 -4.56 4.92 15.77
C LEU A 410 -5.38 5.24 17.01
N ASN A 411 -6.66 4.89 16.97
CA ASN A 411 -7.64 5.23 17.99
C ASN A 411 -8.11 3.98 18.71
N ASN A 412 -8.03 3.99 20.04
CA ASN A 412 -8.58 2.91 20.87
C ASN A 412 -10.00 3.26 21.34
N ASP A 413 -10.87 2.26 21.48
CA ASP A 413 -12.23 2.44 21.97
C ASP A 413 -12.30 3.04 23.39
N VAL A 414 -11.33 2.70 24.25
CA VAL A 414 -11.27 3.10 25.66
C VAL A 414 -10.18 4.12 25.96
N SER A 415 -8.91 3.84 25.63
CA SER A 415 -7.78 4.72 25.96
C SER A 415 -6.55 4.48 25.10
N LYS A 416 -5.82 5.55 24.77
CA LYS A 416 -4.54 5.47 24.02
C LYS A 416 -3.46 4.67 24.75
N GLN A 417 -3.57 4.54 26.08
CA GLN A 417 -2.63 3.75 26.87
C GLN A 417 -2.74 2.24 26.61
N LEU A 418 -3.89 1.79 26.10
CA LEU A 418 -4.15 0.39 25.76
C LEU A 418 -3.71 0.03 24.34
N ILE A 419 -3.21 1.00 23.57
CA ILE A 419 -2.66 0.75 22.24
C ILE A 419 -1.33 0.03 22.41
N SER A 420 -1.29 -1.24 21.99
CA SER A 420 -0.06 -2.04 22.00
C SER A 420 1.03 -1.38 21.14
N PRO A 421 2.27 -1.22 21.66
CA PRO A 421 3.41 -0.76 20.87
C PRO A 421 3.66 -1.61 19.63
N ASP A 422 3.36 -2.90 19.67
CA ASP A 422 3.56 -3.80 18.52
C ASP A 422 2.54 -3.54 17.41
N LEU A 423 1.27 -3.27 17.77
CA LEU A 423 0.25 -2.89 16.80
C LEU A 423 0.62 -1.58 16.11
N ALA A 424 0.98 -0.56 16.90
CA ALA A 424 1.38 0.74 16.39
C ALA A 424 2.62 0.62 15.48
N THR A 425 3.68 -0.04 15.95
CA THR A 425 4.93 -0.20 15.18
C THR A 425 4.71 -1.01 13.90
N THR A 426 3.96 -2.12 13.95
CA THR A 426 3.65 -2.91 12.73
C THR A 426 2.83 -2.10 11.74
N THR A 427 1.85 -1.32 12.22
CA THR A 427 1.06 -0.44 11.36
C THR A 427 1.95 0.62 10.69
N GLN A 428 2.88 1.22 11.44
CA GLN A 428 3.86 2.16 10.88
C GLN A 428 4.78 1.51 9.85
N GLU A 429 5.31 0.31 10.12
CA GLU A 429 6.15 -0.43 9.18
C GLU A 429 5.41 -0.70 7.87
N CYS A 430 4.17 -1.19 7.93
CA CYS A 430 3.33 -1.42 6.76
C CYS A 430 3.08 -0.14 5.95
N LEU A 431 2.68 0.95 6.61
CA LEU A 431 2.42 2.23 5.94
C LEU A 431 3.70 2.83 5.34
N THR A 432 4.81 2.73 6.05
CA THR A 432 6.13 3.20 5.59
C THR A 432 6.58 2.43 4.35
N LEU A 433 6.45 1.09 4.36
CA LEU A 433 6.80 0.26 3.21
C LEU A 433 5.89 0.53 2.02
N ALA A 434 4.58 0.67 2.22
CA ALA A 434 3.63 1.01 1.17
C ALA A 434 3.94 2.37 0.54
N LEU A 435 4.08 3.41 1.37
CA LEU A 435 4.44 4.75 0.93
C LEU A 435 5.78 4.77 0.20
N GLY A 436 6.77 4.05 0.73
CA GLY A 436 8.09 3.89 0.11
C GLY A 436 8.03 3.30 -1.29
N ARG A 437 7.28 2.22 -1.47
CA ARG A 437 7.10 1.58 -2.78
C ARG A 437 6.39 2.51 -3.78
N ILE A 438 5.34 3.21 -3.34
CA ILE A 438 4.60 4.13 -4.19
C ILE A 438 5.49 5.31 -4.60
N LEU A 439 6.22 5.92 -3.66
CA LEU A 439 7.15 7.01 -3.98
C LEU A 439 8.33 6.55 -4.83
N GLN A 440 8.82 5.32 -4.64
CA GLN A 440 9.82 4.72 -5.53
C GLN A 440 9.27 4.48 -6.94
N PHE A 441 8.00 4.08 -7.08
CA PHE A 441 7.35 3.96 -8.38
C PHE A 441 7.37 5.32 -9.10
N TYR A 442 6.93 6.38 -8.42
CA TYR A 442 7.03 7.73 -8.97
C TYR A 442 8.49 8.08 -9.32
N ARG A 443 9.45 7.84 -8.40
CA ARG A 443 10.87 8.14 -8.61
C ARG A 443 11.60 7.32 -9.68
N ARG A 444 11.16 6.10 -10.01
CA ARG A 444 11.76 5.34 -11.12
C ARG A 444 11.54 6.02 -12.47
N CYS A 445 10.49 6.83 -12.59
CA CYS A 445 10.32 7.72 -13.72
C CYS A 445 11.33 8.89 -13.76
N PHE A 446 12.06 9.16 -12.66
CA PHE A 446 13.02 10.28 -12.50
C PHE A 446 14.46 9.91 -12.95
N GLY A 447 14.63 8.77 -13.64
CA GLY A 447 15.87 8.46 -14.36
C GLY A 447 17.13 8.12 -13.53
N LYS A 448 17.07 8.05 -12.19
CA LYS A 448 18.24 7.66 -11.37
C LYS A 448 18.04 6.31 -10.69
N GLN A 449 18.79 5.30 -11.15
CA GLN A 449 18.96 4.01 -10.48
C GLN A 449 19.95 4.10 -9.30
N SER A 450 19.73 5.02 -8.36
CA SER A 450 20.46 5.00 -7.09
C SER A 450 19.59 4.40 -5.99
N HIS A 451 20.15 3.45 -5.25
CA HIS A 451 19.58 2.93 -4.00
C HIS A 451 19.50 4.07 -2.97
N HIS A 452 18.45 4.87 -3.03
CA HIS A 452 18.18 5.91 -2.04
C HIS A 452 17.58 5.30 -0.78
N LEU A 453 17.99 5.80 0.39
CA LEU A 453 17.36 5.42 1.64
C LEU A 453 15.96 6.05 1.72
N MET A 454 15.04 5.34 2.36
CA MET A 454 13.68 5.82 2.64
C MET A 454 13.64 7.19 3.35
N SER A 455 14.68 7.51 4.13
CA SER A 455 14.87 8.80 4.80
C SER A 455 14.95 9.99 3.85
N ASP A 456 15.21 9.76 2.56
CA ASP A 456 15.34 10.81 1.55
C ASP A 456 13.99 11.21 0.93
N LEU A 457 12.90 10.51 1.30
CA LEU A 457 11.55 10.68 0.73
C LEU A 457 10.66 11.55 1.63
N PHE A 458 10.69 11.30 2.93
CA PHE A 458 9.86 11.97 3.91
C PHE A 458 10.54 11.97 5.28
N ASP A 459 10.12 12.92 6.12
CA ASP A 459 10.40 12.90 7.55
C ASP A 459 9.21 12.29 8.31
N ILE A 460 9.52 11.62 9.42
CA ILE A 460 8.50 11.04 10.30
C ILE A 460 8.32 11.97 11.51
N GLU A 461 7.07 12.35 11.74
CA GLU A 461 6.62 13.10 12.90
C GLU A 461 5.67 12.20 13.72
N VAL A 462 5.68 12.32 15.04
CA VAL A 462 4.75 11.63 15.94
C VAL A 462 4.01 12.67 16.76
N GLY A 463 2.82 12.34 17.27
CA GLY A 463 2.04 13.34 17.98
C GLY A 463 0.83 12.83 18.73
N GLU A 464 0.07 13.81 19.23
CA GLU A 464 -1.19 13.63 19.95
C GLU A 464 -2.23 14.65 19.47
N ILE A 465 -3.46 14.47 19.95
CA ILE A 465 -4.57 15.38 19.69
C ILE A 465 -4.65 16.43 20.80
N CYS A 466 -4.77 17.70 20.43
CA CYS A 466 -4.95 18.82 21.34
C CYS A 466 -6.16 19.64 20.89
N ASN A 467 -7.23 19.66 21.69
CA ASN A 467 -8.46 20.42 21.39
C ASN A 467 -9.01 20.14 19.97
N GLY A 468 -8.96 18.87 19.55
CA GLY A 468 -9.41 18.44 18.22
C GLY A 468 -8.44 18.76 17.07
N LYS A 469 -7.25 19.29 17.36
CA LYS A 469 -6.17 19.52 16.37
C LYS A 469 -5.01 18.57 16.58
N THR A 470 -4.34 18.20 15.50
CA THR A 470 -3.17 17.32 15.53
C THR A 470 -1.93 18.13 15.90
N CYS A 471 -1.24 17.75 16.98
CA CYS A 471 0.02 18.35 17.39
C CYS A 471 1.16 17.37 17.16
N LEU A 472 2.06 17.71 16.24
CA LEU A 472 3.15 16.85 15.78
C LEU A 472 4.50 17.36 16.29
N ILE A 473 5.44 16.43 16.48
CA ILE A 473 6.84 16.70 16.80
C ILE A 473 7.73 15.77 15.95
N PRO A 474 8.85 16.25 15.38
CA PRO A 474 9.77 15.39 14.65
C PRO A 474 10.23 14.20 15.50
N LEU A 475 10.27 13.01 14.91
CA LEU A 475 10.60 11.79 15.64
C LEU A 475 11.98 11.85 16.31
N SER A 476 12.95 12.51 15.66
CA SER A 476 14.30 12.72 16.18
C SER A 476 14.33 13.55 17.47
N GLU A 477 13.36 14.44 17.66
CA GLU A 477 13.17 15.22 18.88
C GLU A 477 12.36 14.47 19.93
N ALA A 478 11.29 13.78 19.51
CA ALA A 478 10.46 12.97 20.40
C ALA A 478 11.29 11.93 21.17
N LYS A 479 12.28 11.32 20.52
CA LYS A 479 13.22 10.37 21.15
C LYS A 479 14.12 10.99 22.22
N LYS A 480 14.31 12.31 22.23
CA LYS A 480 15.24 13.02 23.13
C LYS A 480 14.54 13.70 24.32
N LYS A 481 13.23 13.89 24.25
CA LYS A 481 12.45 14.66 25.22
C LYS A 481 11.39 13.75 25.84
N ALA A 482 11.20 13.81 27.15
CA ALA A 482 10.08 13.11 27.81
C ALA A 482 8.73 13.83 27.59
N GLN A 483 8.79 15.15 27.38
CA GLN A 483 7.63 16.00 27.16
C GLN A 483 7.95 17.08 26.12
N TRP A 484 6.94 17.54 25.40
CA TRP A 484 7.07 18.69 24.50
C TRP A 484 5.91 19.66 24.68
N ARG A 485 6.15 20.94 24.36
CA ARG A 485 5.11 21.96 24.33
C ARG A 485 4.66 22.14 22.89
N CYS A 486 3.37 21.99 22.63
CA CYS A 486 2.80 22.23 21.30
C CYS A 486 2.59 23.73 21.05
N GLU A 487 2.24 24.09 19.81
CA GLU A 487 1.96 25.47 19.39
C GLU A 487 0.82 26.12 20.18
N ASN A 488 -0.12 25.31 20.68
CA ASN A 488 -1.22 25.78 21.54
C ASN A 488 -0.81 25.96 23.01
N GLY A 489 0.48 25.79 23.33
CA GLY A 489 1.02 25.97 24.69
C GLY A 489 0.79 24.79 25.64
N LYS A 490 0.10 23.73 25.23
CA LYS A 490 -0.11 22.51 26.01
C LYS A 490 1.15 21.65 26.06
N ILE A 491 1.38 21.01 27.20
CA ILE A 491 2.49 20.06 27.40
C ILE A 491 1.95 18.65 27.16
N HIS A 492 2.64 17.90 26.29
CA HIS A 492 2.33 16.52 25.93
C HIS A 492 3.47 15.58 26.35
N GLU A 493 3.15 14.32 26.65
CA GLU A 493 4.12 13.28 26.97
C GLU A 493 4.51 12.50 25.72
N THR A 494 5.81 12.27 25.47
CA THR A 494 6.28 11.53 24.28
C THR A 494 6.08 10.03 24.40
N LYS A 495 5.73 9.50 25.58
CA LYS A 495 5.60 8.07 25.86
C LYS A 495 4.65 7.36 24.89
N CYS A 496 3.40 7.81 24.79
CA CYS A 496 2.40 7.14 23.94
C CYS A 496 2.69 7.31 22.44
N PRO A 497 3.04 8.51 21.93
CA PRO A 497 3.42 8.67 20.52
C PRO A 497 4.62 7.83 20.09
N LEU A 498 5.57 7.57 20.99
CA LEU A 498 6.73 6.72 20.68
C LEU A 498 6.38 5.22 20.55
N ASN A 499 5.15 4.80 20.90
CA ASN A 499 4.67 3.44 20.62
C ASN A 499 4.72 3.11 19.12
N TRP A 500 4.61 4.11 18.24
CA TRP A 500 4.72 3.94 16.78
C TRP A 500 6.09 3.46 16.29
N VAL A 501 7.14 3.66 17.07
CA VAL A 501 8.53 3.34 16.68
C VAL A 501 9.23 2.53 17.77
N PHE A 502 8.45 1.72 18.47
CA PHE A 502 8.92 0.89 19.55
C PHE A 502 9.92 -0.15 19.01
N GLU A 503 11.09 -0.23 19.63
CA GLU A 503 12.11 -1.20 19.24
C GLU A 503 11.70 -2.61 19.71
N LYS A 504 10.97 -3.33 18.84
CA LYS A 504 10.57 -4.75 19.03
C LYS A 504 11.72 -5.66 19.47
N ASN A 505 12.96 -5.31 19.09
CA ASN A 505 14.17 -6.10 19.31
C ASN A 505 15.01 -5.67 20.52
N LYS A 506 14.52 -4.82 21.43
CA LYS A 506 15.20 -4.61 22.71
C LYS A 506 15.14 -5.90 23.53
N LYS A 507 16.20 -6.72 23.41
CA LYS A 507 16.39 -7.97 24.16
C LYS A 507 16.31 -7.79 25.67
N HIS A 508 16.51 -6.57 26.18
CA HIS A 508 16.52 -6.26 27.60
C HIS A 508 15.59 -5.07 27.89
N CYS A 509 14.91 -5.14 29.04
CA CYS A 509 14.15 -4.02 29.56
C CYS A 509 15.09 -2.87 29.94
N ASP A 510 14.56 -1.65 29.92
CA ASP A 510 15.28 -0.48 30.43
C ASP A 510 15.67 -0.70 31.90
N SER A 511 16.79 -0.12 32.32
CA SER A 511 17.31 -0.27 33.70
C SER A 511 16.32 0.17 34.79
N ASN A 512 15.33 1.00 34.43
CA ASN A 512 14.26 1.50 35.31
C ASN A 512 12.91 0.79 35.13
N CYS A 513 12.87 -0.36 34.46
CA CYS A 513 11.62 -1.10 34.22
C CYS A 513 11.01 -1.60 35.55
N LYS A 514 9.73 -1.29 35.78
CA LYS A 514 8.99 -1.72 36.98
C LYS A 514 8.35 -3.12 36.88
N GLY A 515 8.58 -3.85 35.78
CA GLY A 515 7.91 -5.12 35.49
C GLY A 515 6.60 -4.95 34.71
N LEU A 516 5.79 -6.00 34.65
CA LEU A 516 4.43 -5.94 34.10
C LEU A 516 3.51 -5.07 34.97
N GLU A 517 2.50 -4.46 34.36
CA GLU A 517 1.50 -3.65 35.07
C GLU A 517 0.62 -4.52 35.98
N THR A 518 0.11 -3.91 37.06
CA THR A 518 -0.64 -4.63 38.12
C THR A 518 -1.86 -5.38 37.58
N GLU A 519 -2.50 -4.84 36.53
CA GLU A 519 -3.65 -5.43 35.85
C GLU A 519 -3.25 -6.66 35.00
N THR A 520 -2.12 -6.61 34.31
CA THR A 520 -1.58 -7.77 33.58
C THR A 520 -1.21 -8.92 34.53
N LEU A 521 -0.73 -8.60 35.74
CA LEU A 521 -0.29 -9.61 36.70
C LEU A 521 -1.39 -10.54 37.21
N VAL A 522 -2.65 -10.13 37.14
CA VAL A 522 -3.78 -10.98 37.55
C VAL A 522 -4.30 -11.87 36.43
N LEU A 523 -3.85 -11.67 35.18
CA LEU A 523 -4.28 -12.47 34.04
C LEU A 523 -3.69 -13.89 34.08
N ARG A 524 -4.41 -14.83 33.45
CA ARG A 524 -4.00 -16.22 33.25
C ARG A 524 -3.07 -16.33 32.04
N PRO A 525 -1.87 -16.90 32.17
CA PRO A 525 -1.01 -17.22 31.03
C PRO A 525 -1.63 -18.31 30.15
N ASP A 526 -1.56 -18.15 28.83
CA ASP A 526 -1.93 -19.19 27.87
C ASP A 526 -0.73 -20.08 27.47
N ASP A 527 -0.96 -21.02 26.56
CA ASP A 527 0.06 -21.96 26.09
C ASP A 527 1.21 -21.25 25.33
N GLN A 528 0.93 -20.14 24.62
CA GLN A 528 1.96 -19.38 23.89
C GLN A 528 2.90 -18.64 24.84
N HIS A 529 2.36 -18.08 25.92
CA HIS A 529 3.17 -17.48 26.98
C HIS A 529 4.16 -18.48 27.58
N PHE A 530 3.77 -19.74 27.76
CA PHE A 530 4.68 -20.77 28.29
C PHE A 530 5.77 -21.17 27.30
N VAL A 531 5.45 -21.26 26.02
CA VAL A 531 6.45 -21.50 24.97
C VAL A 531 7.52 -20.41 24.96
N GLN A 532 7.10 -19.14 24.98
CA GLN A 532 8.02 -18.01 24.96
C GLN A 532 8.86 -17.96 26.25
N LEU A 533 8.23 -18.24 27.40
CA LEU A 533 8.93 -18.31 28.67
C LEU A 533 9.97 -19.43 28.71
N ALA A 534 9.61 -20.63 28.23
CA ALA A 534 10.51 -21.77 28.14
C ALA A 534 11.73 -21.49 27.26
N ARG A 535 11.57 -20.69 26.20
CA ARG A 535 12.69 -20.28 25.33
C ARG A 535 13.64 -19.30 25.99
N THR A 536 13.18 -18.58 26.99
CA THR A 536 13.90 -17.46 27.60
C THR A 536 14.65 -17.90 28.86
N ILE A 537 14.09 -18.82 29.65
CA ILE A 537 14.74 -19.35 30.86
C ILE A 537 15.85 -20.33 30.47
N GLY A 538 17.05 -20.14 31.03
CA GLY A 538 18.17 -21.05 30.79
C GLY A 538 18.03 -22.36 31.59
N ILE A 539 18.58 -23.45 31.05
CA ILE A 539 18.51 -24.80 31.64
C ILE A 539 19.00 -24.83 33.10
N GLY A 540 20.02 -24.03 33.42
CA GLY A 540 20.57 -23.93 34.77
C GLY A 540 19.62 -23.36 35.83
N ASP A 541 18.56 -22.66 35.41
CA ASP A 541 17.63 -21.96 36.31
C ASP A 541 16.34 -22.76 36.58
N PHE A 542 16.12 -23.89 35.88
CA PHE A 542 14.85 -24.64 35.90
C PHE A 542 14.47 -25.20 37.28
N TYR A 543 15.41 -25.79 38.01
CA TYR A 543 15.13 -26.37 39.32
C TYR A 543 14.62 -25.32 40.30
N ASN A 544 15.39 -24.24 40.49
CA ASN A 544 14.99 -23.17 41.40
C ASN A 544 13.69 -22.51 40.94
N PHE A 545 13.50 -22.34 39.64
CA PHE A 545 12.28 -21.76 39.09
C PHE A 545 11.03 -22.59 39.43
N PHE A 546 11.05 -23.91 39.24
CA PHE A 546 9.89 -24.77 39.53
C PHE A 546 9.63 -24.93 41.03
N ILE A 547 10.67 -24.99 41.85
CA ILE A 547 10.51 -25.01 43.32
C ILE A 547 9.82 -23.73 43.80
N GLU A 548 10.19 -22.56 43.27
CA GLU A 548 9.56 -21.27 43.59
C GLU A 548 8.11 -21.16 43.06
N LEU A 549 7.79 -21.92 42.00
CA LEU A 549 6.41 -22.10 41.54
C LEU A 549 5.58 -23.04 42.44
N GLY A 550 6.19 -23.67 43.44
CA GLY A 550 5.54 -24.61 44.36
C GLY A 550 5.53 -26.06 43.89
N MET A 551 6.37 -26.43 42.91
CA MET A 551 6.53 -27.82 42.49
C MET A 551 7.32 -28.61 43.54
N GLU A 552 6.85 -29.81 43.88
CA GLU A 552 7.58 -30.68 44.81
C GLU A 552 8.79 -31.30 44.10
N LYS A 553 9.84 -31.58 44.88
CA LYS A 553 11.06 -32.20 44.33
C LYS A 553 10.78 -33.54 43.64
N ALA A 554 9.87 -34.35 44.18
CA ALA A 554 9.50 -35.63 43.58
C ALA A 554 8.82 -35.47 42.21
N ASP A 555 7.97 -34.45 42.06
CA ASP A 555 7.31 -34.11 40.79
C ASP A 555 8.35 -33.62 39.78
N TYR A 556 9.26 -32.75 40.21
CA TYR A 556 10.36 -32.26 39.39
C TYR A 556 11.25 -33.42 38.90
N ASP A 557 11.66 -34.32 39.80
CA ASP A 557 12.54 -35.45 39.47
C ASP A 557 11.86 -36.42 38.47
N ASN A 558 10.54 -36.63 38.60
CA ASN A 558 9.76 -37.42 37.66
C ASN A 558 9.63 -36.75 36.29
N LEU A 559 9.34 -35.45 36.26
CA LEU A 559 9.30 -34.65 35.03
C LEU A 559 10.66 -34.66 34.33
N ASN A 560 11.75 -34.49 35.11
CA ASN A 560 13.11 -34.49 34.60
C ASN A 560 13.43 -35.87 34.01
N PHE A 561 13.11 -36.97 34.70
CA PHE A 561 13.28 -38.31 34.18
C PHE A 561 12.52 -38.55 32.86
N ARG A 562 11.32 -37.98 32.69
CA ARG A 562 10.51 -38.15 31.47
C ARG A 562 11.01 -37.34 30.28
N TYR A 563 11.56 -36.14 30.52
CA TYR A 563 11.86 -35.17 29.47
C TYR A 563 13.33 -34.73 29.42
N PHE A 564 14.25 -35.35 30.17
CA PHE A 564 15.66 -34.93 30.27
C PHE A 564 16.38 -34.83 28.92
N SER A 565 15.93 -35.57 27.91
CA SER A 565 16.53 -35.59 26.58
C SER A 565 16.29 -34.29 25.80
N ASN A 566 15.26 -33.51 26.13
CA ASN A 566 14.97 -32.22 25.52
C ASN A 566 14.64 -31.18 26.61
N PRO A 567 15.59 -30.29 26.94
CA PRO A 567 15.41 -29.27 27.98
C PRO A 567 14.22 -28.32 27.73
N MET A 568 13.87 -28.09 26.46
CA MET A 568 12.72 -27.25 26.10
C MET A 568 11.39 -27.95 26.39
N ASP A 569 11.28 -29.23 26.02
CA ASP A 569 10.09 -30.02 26.33
C ASP A 569 9.94 -30.20 27.84
N PHE A 570 11.05 -30.43 28.55
CA PHE A 570 11.06 -30.48 30.01
C PHE A 570 10.48 -29.21 30.65
N MET A 571 10.97 -28.03 30.24
CA MET A 571 10.50 -26.76 30.76
C MET A 571 9.04 -26.50 30.43
N LEU A 572 8.64 -26.76 29.19
CA LEU A 572 7.28 -26.51 28.73
C LEU A 572 6.28 -27.44 29.42
N MET A 573 6.61 -28.74 29.51
CA MET A 573 5.80 -29.73 30.23
C MET A 573 5.73 -29.44 31.73
N GLY A 574 6.80 -28.93 32.33
CA GLY A 574 6.78 -28.50 33.73
C GLY A 574 5.88 -27.30 33.99
N LEU A 575 5.89 -26.30 33.11
CA LEU A 575 4.98 -25.15 33.19
C LEU A 575 3.52 -25.58 33.07
N PHE A 576 3.26 -26.55 32.20
CA PHE A 576 1.94 -27.12 32.05
C PHE A 576 1.49 -27.95 33.27
N GLU A 577 2.34 -28.84 33.78
CA GLU A 577 2.03 -29.61 34.99
C GLU A 577 1.83 -28.69 36.20
N TRP A 578 2.62 -27.63 36.31
CA TRP A 578 2.41 -26.60 37.33
C TRP A 578 1.04 -25.91 37.20
N ARG A 579 0.64 -25.52 35.98
CA ARG A 579 -0.67 -24.91 35.74
C ARG A 579 -1.79 -25.87 36.12
N ASP A 580 -1.74 -27.10 35.60
CA ASP A 580 -2.76 -28.12 35.81
C ASP A 580 -2.92 -28.43 37.32
N LYS A 581 -1.80 -28.57 38.06
CA LYS A 581 -1.79 -28.81 39.52
C LYS A 581 -2.31 -27.60 40.31
N THR A 582 -1.89 -26.39 39.93
CA THR A 582 -2.37 -25.15 40.57
C THR A 582 -3.88 -25.00 40.44
N GLU A 583 -4.42 -25.34 39.26
CA GLU A 583 -5.85 -25.28 38.97
C GLU A 583 -6.64 -26.40 39.66
N SER A 584 -6.07 -27.61 39.81
CA SER A 584 -6.69 -28.68 40.59
C SER A 584 -6.80 -28.34 42.08
N ASP A 585 -5.87 -27.54 42.61
CA ASP A 585 -5.86 -27.08 43.99
C ASP A 585 -6.77 -25.85 44.23
N GLN A 586 -7.71 -25.57 43.31
CA GLN A 586 -8.63 -24.42 43.31
C GLN A 586 -7.94 -23.04 43.32
N MET A 587 -6.67 -22.97 42.92
CA MET A 587 -5.95 -21.72 42.74
C MET A 587 -5.83 -21.33 41.26
N THR A 588 -5.75 -20.04 40.95
CA THR A 588 -5.54 -19.58 39.56
C THR A 588 -4.04 -19.47 39.27
N ALA A 589 -3.59 -20.09 38.18
CA ALA A 589 -2.28 -19.82 37.59
C ALA A 589 -2.29 -18.41 36.99
N THR A 590 -1.45 -17.51 37.51
CA THR A 590 -1.42 -16.09 37.12
C THR A 590 -0.01 -15.63 36.76
N PHE A 591 0.10 -14.58 35.95
CA PHE A 591 1.38 -13.94 35.65
C PHE A 591 2.11 -13.48 36.92
N ARG A 592 1.39 -13.12 37.99
CA ARG A 592 1.97 -12.80 39.31
C ARG A 592 2.82 -13.94 39.88
N LYS A 593 2.34 -15.19 39.80
CA LYS A 593 3.08 -16.36 40.30
C LYS A 593 4.35 -16.59 39.46
N LEU A 594 4.24 -16.55 38.13
CA LEU A 594 5.38 -16.65 37.23
C LEU A 594 6.42 -15.54 37.47
N GLN A 595 5.98 -14.29 37.63
CA GLN A 595 6.87 -13.16 37.88
C GLN A 595 7.56 -13.27 39.24
N THR A 596 6.88 -13.80 40.26
CA THR A 596 7.46 -14.03 41.59
C THR A 596 8.57 -15.08 41.51
N ALA A 597 8.33 -16.22 40.86
CA ALA A 597 9.33 -17.27 40.67
C ALA A 597 10.52 -16.78 39.81
N LEU A 598 10.25 -16.02 38.74
CA LEU A 598 11.29 -15.37 37.94
C LEU A 598 12.13 -14.36 38.74
N LYS A 599 11.51 -13.63 39.68
CA LYS A 599 12.23 -12.69 40.54
C LYS A 599 13.16 -13.42 41.51
N ALA A 600 12.75 -14.58 42.04
CA ALA A 600 13.55 -15.40 42.94
C ALA A 600 14.82 -15.95 42.26
N ILE A 601 14.80 -16.16 40.94
CA ILE A 601 15.98 -16.55 40.15
C ILE A 601 16.69 -15.36 39.46
N GLU A 602 16.44 -14.13 39.91
CA GLU A 602 17.05 -12.90 39.36
C GLU A 602 16.73 -12.64 37.87
N ARG A 603 15.61 -13.18 37.35
CA ARG A 603 15.13 -13.03 35.96
C ARG A 603 13.83 -12.23 35.84
N GLN A 604 13.60 -11.26 36.73
CA GLN A 604 12.33 -10.53 36.87
C GLN A 604 11.76 -9.86 35.59
N HIS A 605 12.60 -9.63 34.57
CA HIS A 605 12.21 -8.98 33.32
C HIS A 605 11.86 -9.94 32.17
N TYR A 606 12.02 -11.25 32.36
CA TYR A 606 11.69 -12.22 31.30
C TYR A 606 10.19 -12.22 30.99
N MET A 607 9.34 -11.97 32.00
CA MET A 607 7.90 -11.78 31.77
C MET A 607 7.58 -10.57 30.89
N CYS A 608 8.38 -9.50 30.97
CA CYS A 608 8.18 -8.33 30.13
C CYS A 608 8.51 -8.62 28.66
N GLN A 609 9.43 -9.55 28.40
CA GLN A 609 9.74 -10.01 27.04
C GLN A 609 8.65 -10.93 26.52
N VAL A 610 8.24 -11.92 27.32
CA VAL A 610 7.15 -12.86 27.00
C VAL A 610 5.84 -12.11 26.71
N HIS A 611 5.49 -11.10 27.49
CA HIS A 611 4.27 -10.34 27.21
C HIS A 611 4.35 -9.43 25.97
N ARG A 612 5.56 -8.97 25.57
CA ARG A 612 5.76 -8.17 24.34
C ARG A 612 5.72 -9.04 23.08
N GLU A 613 6.30 -10.24 23.14
CA GLU A 613 6.35 -11.13 21.98
C GLU A 613 4.97 -11.74 21.64
N ASP A 614 4.05 -11.82 22.61
CA ASP A 614 2.68 -12.33 22.47
C ASP A 614 1.80 -11.50 21.51
N HIS A 615 2.14 -10.22 21.27
CA HIS A 615 1.41 -9.36 20.33
C HIS A 615 1.91 -9.44 18.87
N THR A 616 2.75 -10.42 18.54
CA THR A 616 3.31 -10.55 17.19
C THR A 616 2.52 -11.50 16.27
N LEU A 617 1.95 -10.87 15.23
CA LEU A 617 1.74 -11.39 13.87
C LEU A 617 0.46 -12.22 13.61
N VAL A 618 -0.56 -11.53 13.10
CA VAL A 618 -1.36 -12.03 11.97
C VAL A 618 -1.03 -11.17 10.74
N GLU A 619 0.18 -11.33 10.21
CA GLU A 619 0.49 -10.86 8.86
C GLU A 619 -0.10 -11.85 7.84
N LYS A 620 -0.94 -11.36 6.93
CA LYS A 620 -1.50 -12.22 5.87
C LYS A 620 -0.48 -12.32 4.73
N ALA A 621 -0.05 -13.55 4.47
CA ALA A 621 0.79 -13.91 3.33
C ALA A 621 0.00 -14.01 2.01
N HIS A 622 0.73 -14.10 0.89
CA HIS A 622 0.23 -14.28 -0.49
C HIS A 622 -0.84 -15.39 -0.60
N SER A 623 -1.72 -15.31 -1.60
CA SER A 623 -2.87 -16.22 -1.80
C SER A 623 -2.52 -17.71 -1.67
N ARG A 624 -1.43 -18.18 -2.31
CA ARG A 624 -0.96 -19.58 -2.24
C ARG A 624 -0.54 -20.05 -0.84
N LEU A 625 -0.14 -19.13 0.03
CA LEU A 625 0.27 -19.44 1.40
C LEU A 625 -0.92 -19.57 2.36
N GLN A 626 -2.12 -19.26 1.90
CA GLN A 626 -3.38 -19.45 2.63
C GLN A 626 -4.01 -20.83 2.38
N ASP A 627 -3.41 -21.66 1.51
CA ASP A 627 -3.84 -23.03 1.27
C ASP A 627 -3.50 -23.94 2.45
N VAL A 628 -4.30 -25.00 2.60
CA VAL A 628 -4.02 -26.07 3.57
C VAL A 628 -2.91 -26.95 2.97
N PRO A 629 -1.83 -27.26 3.72
CA PRO A 629 -0.76 -28.11 3.21
C PRO A 629 -1.30 -29.48 2.79
N SER A 630 -0.85 -29.96 1.62
CA SER A 630 -1.26 -31.27 1.11
C SER A 630 -0.71 -32.40 1.98
N ASP A 631 -1.33 -33.58 1.92
CA ASP A 631 -0.81 -34.76 2.61
C ASP A 631 0.61 -35.10 2.14
N ASP A 632 0.94 -34.88 0.87
CA ASP A 632 2.30 -35.07 0.35
C ASP A 632 3.34 -34.18 1.04
N VAL A 633 2.96 -32.95 1.41
CA VAL A 633 3.84 -32.02 2.13
C VAL A 633 4.03 -32.48 3.58
N ILE A 634 2.96 -32.90 4.26
CA ILE A 634 3.02 -33.44 5.63
C ILE A 634 3.84 -34.72 5.68
N ASN A 635 3.59 -35.64 4.75
CA ASN A 635 4.33 -36.90 4.61
C ASN A 635 5.81 -36.62 4.31
N SER A 636 6.10 -35.70 3.38
CA SER A 636 7.48 -35.32 3.05
C SER A 636 8.23 -34.69 4.23
N LEU A 637 7.57 -33.83 5.02
CA LEU A 637 8.17 -33.22 6.22
C LEU A 637 8.57 -34.29 7.25
N THR A 638 7.75 -35.34 7.37
CA THR A 638 7.93 -36.42 8.32
C THR A 638 8.94 -37.46 7.83
N GLU A 639 8.76 -38.01 6.63
CA GLU A 639 9.59 -39.08 6.06
C GLU A 639 11.04 -38.62 5.87
N LYS A 640 11.24 -37.36 5.48
CA LYS A 640 12.57 -36.76 5.30
C LYS A 640 13.16 -36.19 6.59
N LYS A 641 12.47 -36.35 7.74
CA LYS A 641 12.92 -35.92 9.08
C LYS A 641 13.33 -34.45 9.16
N LEU A 642 12.56 -33.55 8.54
CA LEU A 642 12.97 -32.16 8.32
C LEU A 642 12.68 -31.21 9.50
N ILE A 643 11.98 -31.69 10.53
CA ILE A 643 11.48 -30.85 11.64
C ILE A 643 12.36 -30.99 12.91
N GLY A 644 13.00 -32.14 13.14
CA GLY A 644 13.82 -32.38 14.33
C GLY A 644 13.00 -32.85 15.55
N ASP A 645 13.48 -32.58 16.75
CA ASP A 645 12.95 -33.06 18.05
C ASP A 645 12.05 -32.04 18.78
N CYS A 646 11.53 -31.03 18.07
CA CYS A 646 10.77 -29.90 18.65
C CYS A 646 9.24 -30.13 18.71
N ILE A 647 8.80 -31.35 19.01
CA ILE A 647 7.41 -31.81 18.82
C ILE A 647 6.42 -31.03 19.69
N VAL A 648 6.72 -30.88 20.98
CA VAL A 648 5.82 -30.18 21.92
C VAL A 648 5.74 -28.69 21.55
N HIS A 649 6.87 -28.07 21.23
CA HIS A 649 6.94 -26.67 20.81
C HIS A 649 6.16 -26.44 19.51
N LEU A 650 6.34 -27.32 18.51
CA LEU A 650 5.62 -27.24 17.24
C LEU A 650 4.10 -27.34 17.45
N GLY A 651 3.63 -28.28 18.29
CA GLY A 651 2.21 -28.42 18.60
C GLY A 651 1.58 -27.14 19.11
N VAL A 652 2.24 -26.48 20.07
CA VAL A 652 1.73 -25.24 20.65
C VAL A 652 1.78 -24.08 19.65
N GLU A 653 2.85 -23.95 18.86
CA GLU A 653 2.95 -22.91 17.81
C GLU A 653 1.90 -23.08 16.70
N LEU A 654 1.50 -24.32 16.43
CA LEU A 654 0.39 -24.64 15.52
C LEU A 654 -0.99 -24.40 16.16
N GLY A 655 -1.03 -24.17 17.48
CA GLY A 655 -2.23 -23.88 18.26
C GLY A 655 -2.94 -25.13 18.82
N LEU A 656 -2.31 -26.30 18.77
CA LEU A 656 -2.91 -27.50 19.35
C LEU A 656 -2.99 -27.39 20.87
N SER A 657 -4.08 -27.90 21.44
CA SER A 657 -4.22 -28.00 22.89
C SER A 657 -3.17 -28.96 23.44
N ILE A 658 -2.76 -28.72 24.68
CA ILE A 658 -1.85 -29.63 25.37
C ILE A 658 -2.38 -31.06 25.46
N GLY A 659 -3.70 -31.24 25.60
CA GLY A 659 -4.33 -32.55 25.63
C GLY A 659 -4.03 -33.34 24.36
N ASN A 660 -4.14 -32.70 23.20
CA ASN A 660 -3.84 -33.30 21.91
C ASN A 660 -2.35 -33.67 21.80
N ILE A 661 -1.45 -32.82 22.29
CA ILE A 661 0.00 -33.05 22.28
C ILE A 661 0.36 -34.23 23.20
N LYS A 662 -0.16 -34.26 24.44
CA LYS A 662 0.04 -35.36 25.39
C LYS A 662 -0.46 -36.69 24.83
N GLU A 663 -1.62 -36.69 24.18
CA GLU A 663 -2.17 -37.86 23.50
C GLU A 663 -1.26 -38.34 22.36
N THR A 664 -0.77 -37.43 21.52
CA THR A 664 0.19 -37.78 20.44
C THR A 664 1.46 -38.42 20.99
N MET A 665 2.03 -37.86 22.06
CA MET A 665 3.22 -38.44 22.70
C MET A 665 2.95 -39.81 23.32
N HIS A 666 1.72 -40.03 23.84
CA HIS A 666 1.30 -41.30 24.40
C HIS A 666 1.09 -42.38 23.32
N ASN A 667 0.44 -42.01 22.21
CA ASN A 667 0.12 -42.94 21.12
C ASN A 667 1.36 -43.38 20.34
N PHE A 668 2.38 -42.53 20.26
CA PHE A 668 3.62 -42.80 19.51
C PHE A 668 4.86 -42.72 20.41
N PRO A 669 4.99 -43.59 21.43
CA PRO A 669 6.09 -43.50 22.39
C PRO A 669 7.43 -43.79 21.69
N ARG A 670 8.37 -42.84 21.75
CA ARG A 670 9.70 -42.91 21.12
C ARG A 670 9.72 -42.93 19.58
N ASP A 671 8.58 -42.76 18.91
CA ASP A 671 8.50 -42.56 17.47
C ASP A 671 8.30 -41.09 17.13
N LEU A 672 9.41 -40.34 17.00
CA LEU A 672 9.38 -38.91 16.70
C LEU A 672 8.67 -38.60 15.38
N ASN A 673 8.80 -39.49 14.39
CA ASN A 673 8.17 -39.30 13.09
C ASN A 673 6.67 -39.54 13.18
N GLY A 674 6.23 -40.62 13.84
CA GLY A 674 4.82 -40.87 14.13
C GLY A 674 4.18 -39.72 14.92
N GLN A 675 4.90 -39.18 15.91
CA GLN A 675 4.44 -38.01 16.67
C GLN A 675 4.29 -36.76 15.81
N ILE A 676 5.28 -36.42 14.96
CA ILE A 676 5.20 -35.25 14.05
C ILE A 676 4.05 -35.41 13.07
N HIS A 677 3.89 -36.60 12.50
CA HIS A 677 2.82 -36.90 11.54
C HIS A 677 1.44 -36.75 12.16
N ASP A 678 1.23 -37.37 13.32
CA ASP A 678 -0.02 -37.30 14.06
C ASP A 678 -0.35 -35.86 14.47
N LEU A 679 0.65 -35.10 14.91
CA LEU A 679 0.51 -33.71 15.32
C LEU A 679 0.14 -32.80 14.14
N LEU A 680 0.83 -32.91 13.00
CA LEU A 680 0.50 -32.15 11.78
C LEU A 680 -0.87 -32.55 11.22
N THR A 681 -1.23 -33.82 11.31
CA THR A 681 -2.53 -34.35 10.88
C THR A 681 -3.66 -33.83 11.77
N LYS A 682 -3.49 -33.86 13.11
CA LYS A 682 -4.42 -33.27 14.06
C LYS A 682 -4.59 -31.78 13.82
N TRP A 683 -3.49 -31.05 13.60
CA TRP A 683 -3.54 -29.61 13.29
C TRP A 683 -4.28 -29.33 11.98
N LYS A 684 -3.98 -30.09 10.91
CA LYS A 684 -4.65 -29.99 9.61
C LYS A 684 -6.16 -30.26 9.72
N ASN A 685 -6.56 -31.18 10.59
CA ASN A 685 -7.95 -31.64 10.73
C ASN A 685 -8.72 -30.95 11.89
N CYS A 686 -8.15 -29.95 12.56
CA CYS A 686 -8.85 -29.23 13.62
C CYS A 686 -10.06 -28.45 13.07
N ASP A 687 -11.21 -28.62 13.71
CA ASP A 687 -12.52 -28.06 13.29
C ASP A 687 -12.52 -26.51 13.27
N GLU A 688 -13.02 -25.93 12.19
CA GLU A 688 -12.99 -24.47 11.88
C GLU A 688 -13.77 -23.64 12.90
N THR A 689 -14.66 -24.26 13.67
CA THR A 689 -15.59 -23.56 14.58
C THR A 689 -14.92 -23.01 15.85
N LYS A 690 -13.68 -23.40 16.17
CA LYS A 690 -12.95 -22.93 17.36
C LYS A 690 -11.47 -22.52 17.13
N MET A 691 -10.90 -22.78 15.96
CA MET A 691 -9.49 -22.48 15.65
C MET A 691 -9.30 -21.81 14.28
N VAL A 692 -8.21 -21.05 14.15
CA VAL A 692 -7.77 -20.41 12.90
C VAL A 692 -7.36 -21.48 11.87
N LYS A 693 -7.66 -21.25 10.57
CA LYS A 693 -7.36 -22.17 9.44
C LYS A 693 -5.90 -22.67 9.45
N PRO A 694 -5.62 -23.97 9.20
CA PRO A 694 -4.28 -24.53 9.16
C PRO A 694 -3.62 -24.28 7.80
N THR A 695 -2.98 -23.11 7.64
CA THR A 695 -2.39 -22.68 6.36
C THR A 695 -0.89 -22.98 6.25
N ILE A 696 -0.39 -23.08 5.02
CA ILE A 696 1.06 -23.21 4.74
C ILE A 696 1.86 -22.08 5.40
N TYR A 697 1.34 -20.85 5.37
CA TYR A 697 1.97 -19.72 6.06
C TYR A 697 2.15 -19.99 7.56
N ARG A 698 1.11 -20.48 8.24
CA ARG A 698 1.19 -20.78 9.68
C ARG A 698 2.15 -21.91 9.96
N LEU A 699 2.20 -22.92 9.09
CA LEU A 699 3.22 -23.95 9.16
C LEU A 699 4.64 -23.36 9.02
N MET A 700 4.87 -22.46 8.07
CA MET A 700 6.17 -21.78 7.90
C MET A 700 6.54 -20.91 9.12
N VAL A 701 5.59 -20.16 9.67
CA VAL A 701 5.81 -19.35 10.88
C VAL A 701 6.15 -20.25 12.06
N ALA A 702 5.40 -21.33 12.27
CA ALA A 702 5.68 -22.31 13.32
C ALA A 702 7.06 -22.94 13.13
N LEU A 703 7.40 -23.42 11.93
CA LEU A 703 8.71 -23.99 11.60
C LEU A 703 9.85 -22.99 11.83
N LYS A 704 9.65 -21.71 11.49
CA LYS A 704 10.62 -20.63 11.75
C LYS A 704 10.80 -20.41 13.25
N ARG A 705 9.71 -20.39 14.03
CA ARG A 705 9.74 -20.15 15.48
C ARG A 705 10.36 -21.29 16.26
N VAL A 706 10.14 -22.54 15.85
CA VAL A 706 10.78 -23.73 16.43
C VAL A 706 12.19 -23.99 15.88
N LYS A 707 12.72 -23.10 15.03
CA LYS A 707 14.04 -23.20 14.39
C LYS A 707 14.24 -24.47 13.55
N ALA A 708 13.17 -25.03 12.99
CA ALA A 708 13.19 -26.15 12.04
C ALA A 708 13.59 -25.66 10.63
N ALA A 709 14.85 -25.24 10.48
CA ALA A 709 15.35 -24.58 9.27
C ALA A 709 15.22 -25.47 8.01
N GLN A 710 15.44 -26.78 8.13
CA GLN A 710 15.33 -27.71 7.01
C GLN A 710 13.87 -27.85 6.54
N GLY A 711 12.92 -27.99 7.46
CA GLY A 711 11.49 -27.99 7.18
C GLY A 711 11.03 -26.68 6.56
N LEU A 712 11.46 -25.54 7.11
CA LEU A 712 11.13 -24.22 6.57
C LEU A 712 11.62 -24.06 5.12
N ASN A 713 12.87 -24.42 4.85
CA ASN A 713 13.46 -24.34 3.51
C ASN A 713 12.75 -25.27 2.52
N PHE A 714 12.35 -26.46 2.97
CA PHE A 714 11.57 -27.39 2.15
C PHE A 714 10.21 -26.79 1.76
N VAL A 715 9.46 -26.24 2.72
CA VAL A 715 8.17 -25.61 2.45
C VAL A 715 8.33 -24.39 1.54
N LYS A 716 9.33 -23.52 1.81
CA LYS A 716 9.67 -22.39 0.93
C LYS A 716 9.91 -22.80 -0.52
N LYS A 717 10.73 -23.84 -0.73
CA LYS A 717 11.04 -24.36 -2.06
C LYS A 717 9.84 -25.01 -2.74
N THR A 718 8.99 -25.70 -1.98
CA THR A 718 7.81 -26.41 -2.51
C THR A 718 6.76 -25.45 -3.01
N TYR A 719 6.63 -24.28 -2.38
CA TYR A 719 5.64 -23.27 -2.71
C TYR A 719 6.20 -22.04 -3.43
N ASP A 720 7.49 -22.08 -3.81
CA ASP A 720 8.21 -21.01 -4.53
C ASP A 720 8.13 -19.65 -3.82
N VAL A 721 8.52 -19.64 -2.53
CA VAL A 721 8.46 -18.47 -1.65
C VAL A 721 9.85 -18.14 -1.10
N GLU A 722 10.29 -16.90 -1.29
CA GLU A 722 11.59 -16.40 -0.81
C GLU A 722 11.71 -16.23 0.71
#